data_AF-A0A554ISP1-F1
#
_entry.id   AF-A0A554ISP1-F1
#
_cell.length_a   1.000
_cell.length_b   1.000
_cell.length_c   1.000
_cell.angle_alpha   90.00
_cell.angle_beta   90.00
_cell.angle_gamma   90.00
#
_symmetry.space_group_name_H-M   'P 1'
#
loop_
_entity.id
_entity.type
_entity.pdbx_description
1 polymer ?
#
loop_
_entity_poly.entity_id
_entity_poly.type
_entity_poly.pdbx_seq_one_letter_code
_entity_poly.pdbx_strand_id
1 'polypeptide(L)'
;MRKGFTLIEMLLVMGVLGVMSSLSIPLLRSYQIRNDLALAKNQITQGLERTKLLAQSGHQDAKWSFYVPEGILFQGGDYTNYDPSRAERYPMPSNIKTSGLTQVTYDWRGVPDVTGEIFLSALSGETDSITVTIFIDNQTVATTIGDSLTICHQIPGGGQETILITDSTWPSHQAHGDTIGTCASASSLGASSSVSSSQGVSSSVASSVPASSAASSAGAASSSSDAGGTGGTTGGDAGGGGASSGSSAPAGTACLPASGLAGHWAFDESAGAATATDGSGYGHHGTLVNLSTSSSWTTDRPASFQADNPRALAFNGTNGTVNAGHPAGLNDIPVKTVTAWIKPNVAGQIARIMDKTRWFVDLESPNALTYYQYLTDGNIAMWRTPTNSITMGTWNHVAVVYDRQSTGNVPAFYINGVLQQLTTMQAPTAGPLGDASYDLTIGNRGAGDRGFKDVMDDVRIYSRALTGGEIALLAAGSCSASSSSNSGPACTDSSGLVGYWKMDDGPGSTVAVDSGGYGATATLQNMQSTAAWSSTVAPMQFPNDRSLSFNGGNNRVLVGKPNQLNNIDVKTIAAWIRPTSYGGGGYGHILDKQDTAAYNLGWMLFLNNNYGTDVARLKYNHSFQEYTASWQTPPNSVPLNQWTHVAVVYDRRSTANHAQIYLNGVAQPVDRVSAGVGAAANDALSNLYIGNRANPDRGFAGFIDDVRIYSRALPPSEIQTIAAGRCLAPPVTSSGLCPQKFTINAANLITLAAASTVTFRNLESKITFGSGGPPIPVHACYSTNAGSSFTHLFGGNGTCTGNGVANGNAVKPNGIDTKTESIAAGSQLVVRINGRYKQQGWLAFDQTYQTNDQSGHIALFRDGDALPAYTTFGGQQSLKQFLTGQAMIDAEGKLNIGPCEVLLVTELGALNASSADFQDDVMLVQFN
;
A
#
# COMPACT_ATOMS: atom_id res chain seq x y z
N MET A 1 57.11 3.98 -26.11
CA MET A 1 56.48 2.90 -26.90
C MET A 1 55.45 2.20 -26.02
N ARG A 2 54.16 2.48 -26.20
CA ARG A 2 53.11 1.74 -25.49
C ARG A 2 53.03 0.35 -26.11
N LYS A 3 53.17 -0.69 -25.28
CA LYS A 3 53.09 -2.09 -25.70
C LYS A 3 51.70 -2.32 -26.28
N GLY A 4 51.62 -2.59 -27.58
CA GLY A 4 50.37 -2.96 -28.24
C GLY A 4 49.90 -4.34 -27.79
N PHE A 5 48.60 -4.59 -27.89
CA PHE A 5 48.01 -5.90 -27.66
C PHE A 5 48.65 -6.94 -28.57
N THR A 6 48.98 -8.10 -28.01
CA THR A 6 49.52 -9.21 -28.78
C THR A 6 48.42 -9.83 -29.65
N LEU A 7 48.81 -10.41 -30.79
CA LEU A 7 47.89 -11.13 -31.68
C LEU A 7 47.14 -12.24 -30.94
N ILE A 8 47.78 -12.87 -29.95
CA ILE A 8 47.19 -13.92 -29.12
C ILE A 8 46.08 -13.36 -28.23
N GLU A 9 46.29 -12.21 -27.59
CA GLU A 9 45.25 -11.56 -26.76
C GLU A 9 44.04 -11.14 -27.60
N MET A 10 44.27 -10.61 -28.81
CA MET A 10 43.19 -10.30 -29.76
C MET A 10 42.39 -11.54 -30.16
N LEU A 11 43.06 -12.66 -30.45
CA LEU A 11 42.39 -13.93 -30.78
C LEU A 11 41.62 -14.52 -29.60
N LEU A 12 42.12 -14.35 -28.38
CA LEU A 12 41.47 -14.83 -27.16
C LEU A 12 40.20 -14.03 -26.85
N VAL A 13 40.25 -12.70 -26.99
CA VAL A 13 39.07 -11.83 -26.84
C VAL A 13 38.03 -12.14 -27.92
N MET A 14 38.45 -12.32 -29.18
CA MET A 14 37.54 -12.73 -30.27
C MET A 14 36.93 -14.11 -30.03
N GLY A 15 37.70 -15.06 -29.47
CA GLY A 15 37.21 -16.38 -29.08
C GLY A 15 36.16 -16.32 -27.96
N VAL A 16 36.42 -15.53 -26.91
CA VAL A 16 35.47 -15.33 -25.81
C VAL A 16 34.20 -14.62 -26.28
N LEU A 17 34.33 -13.58 -27.11
CA LEU A 17 33.17 -12.89 -27.70
C LEU A 17 32.36 -13.82 -28.62
N GLY A 18 33.03 -14.71 -29.37
CA GLY A 18 32.38 -15.73 -30.18
C GLY A 18 31.56 -16.72 -29.35
N VAL A 19 32.14 -17.24 -28.27
CA VAL A 19 31.44 -18.17 -27.35
C VAL A 19 30.29 -17.47 -26.64
N MET A 20 30.52 -16.28 -26.10
CA MET A 20 29.47 -15.48 -25.44
C MET A 20 28.31 -15.17 -26.38
N SER A 21 28.59 -14.78 -27.63
CA SER A 21 27.56 -14.51 -28.63
C SER A 21 26.81 -15.79 -29.02
N SER A 22 27.51 -16.92 -29.16
CA SER A 22 26.90 -18.21 -29.52
C SER A 22 25.93 -18.75 -28.46
N LEU A 23 26.16 -18.43 -27.18
CA LEU A 23 25.28 -18.82 -26.06
C LEU A 23 24.19 -17.78 -25.78
N SER A 24 24.52 -16.49 -25.89
CA SER A 24 23.60 -15.41 -25.52
C SER A 24 22.50 -15.20 -26.56
N ILE A 25 22.78 -15.38 -27.85
CA ILE A 25 21.78 -15.15 -28.92
C ILE A 25 20.61 -16.16 -28.85
N PRO A 26 20.83 -17.48 -28.70
CA PRO A 26 19.75 -18.45 -28.54
C PRO A 26 18.94 -18.24 -27.25
N LEU A 27 19.62 -17.91 -26.14
CA LEU A 27 18.97 -17.65 -24.85
C LEU A 27 18.10 -16.39 -24.91
N LEU A 28 18.60 -15.31 -25.50
CA LEU A 28 17.84 -14.08 -25.68
C LEU A 28 16.62 -14.30 -26.59
N ARG A 29 16.77 -15.10 -27.67
CA ARG A 29 15.64 -15.49 -28.52
C ARG A 29 14.59 -16.30 -27.76
N SER A 30 14.99 -17.30 -26.98
CA SER A 30 14.04 -18.09 -26.16
C SER A 30 13.35 -17.25 -25.09
N TYR A 31 14.05 -16.27 -24.51
CA TYR A 31 13.46 -15.34 -23.56
C TYR A 31 12.44 -14.41 -24.22
N GLN A 32 12.78 -13.83 -25.38
CA GLN A 32 11.88 -12.97 -26.14
C GLN A 32 10.60 -13.72 -26.55
N ILE A 33 10.73 -14.96 -27.00
CA ILE A 33 9.57 -15.77 -27.42
C ILE A 33 8.63 -16.07 -26.25
N ARG A 34 9.16 -16.44 -25.08
CA ARG A 34 8.33 -16.66 -23.88
C ARG A 34 7.66 -15.39 -23.38
N ASN A 35 8.36 -14.26 -23.49
CA ASN A 35 7.79 -12.96 -23.14
C ASN A 35 6.67 -12.55 -24.12
N ASP A 36 6.85 -12.79 -25.41
CA ASP A 36 5.84 -12.51 -26.44
C ASP A 36 4.61 -13.43 -26.28
N LEU A 37 4.81 -14.71 -25.94
CA LEU A 37 3.74 -15.65 -25.65
C LEU A 37 2.92 -15.22 -24.42
N ALA A 38 3.60 -14.80 -23.34
CA ALA A 38 2.96 -14.27 -22.14
C ALA A 38 2.22 -12.93 -22.40
N LEU A 39 2.80 -12.06 -23.24
CA LEU A 39 2.15 -10.81 -23.64
C LEU A 39 0.89 -11.09 -24.46
N ALA A 40 0.95 -11.99 -25.44
CA ALA A 40 -0.20 -12.39 -26.25
C ALA A 40 -1.33 -12.97 -25.37
N LYS A 41 -0.99 -13.83 -24.41
CA LYS A 41 -1.95 -14.38 -23.45
C LYS A 41 -2.64 -13.29 -22.64
N ASN A 42 -1.89 -12.36 -22.06
CA ASN A 42 -2.45 -11.26 -21.28
C ASN A 42 -3.35 -10.34 -22.12
N GLN A 43 -2.97 -10.05 -23.37
CA GLN A 43 -3.77 -9.22 -24.28
C GLN A 43 -5.10 -9.89 -24.64
N ILE A 44 -5.11 -11.20 -24.93
CA ILE A 44 -6.34 -11.95 -25.22
C ILE A 44 -7.23 -12.02 -23.98
N THR A 45 -6.64 -12.27 -22.80
CA THR A 45 -7.39 -12.31 -21.55
C THR A 45 -8.07 -10.99 -21.24
N GLN A 46 -7.33 -9.88 -21.31
CA GLN A 46 -7.88 -8.55 -21.08
C GLN A 46 -8.96 -8.20 -22.11
N GLY A 47 -8.74 -8.55 -23.38
CA GLY A 47 -9.72 -8.33 -24.44
C GLY A 47 -11.03 -9.09 -24.20
N LEU A 48 -10.97 -10.35 -23.79
CA LEU A 48 -12.14 -11.16 -23.47
C LEU A 48 -12.87 -10.67 -22.21
N GLU A 49 -12.16 -10.30 -21.15
CA GLU A 49 -12.75 -9.71 -19.94
C GLU A 49 -13.43 -8.37 -20.24
N ARG A 50 -12.77 -7.51 -21.02
CA ARG A 50 -13.34 -6.24 -21.47
C ARG A 50 -14.60 -6.47 -22.30
N THR A 51 -14.59 -7.43 -23.21
CA THR A 51 -15.74 -7.79 -24.05
C THR A 51 -16.92 -8.26 -23.20
N LYS A 52 -16.65 -9.11 -22.22
CA LYS A 52 -17.66 -9.58 -21.25
C LYS A 52 -18.27 -8.42 -20.47
N LEU A 53 -17.45 -7.52 -19.95
CA LEU A 53 -17.92 -6.34 -19.21
C LEU A 53 -18.76 -5.41 -20.10
N LEU A 54 -18.36 -5.19 -21.35
CA LEU A 54 -19.12 -4.39 -22.31
C LEU A 54 -20.47 -5.02 -22.64
N ALA A 55 -20.54 -6.35 -22.78
CA ALA A 55 -21.80 -7.07 -22.93
C ALA A 55 -22.69 -6.97 -21.67
N GLN A 56 -22.13 -7.16 -20.48
CA GLN A 56 -22.86 -7.11 -19.20
C GLN A 56 -23.34 -5.71 -18.82
N SER A 57 -22.60 -4.67 -19.22
CA SER A 57 -23.01 -3.28 -19.01
C SER A 57 -24.18 -2.85 -19.89
N GLY A 58 -24.63 -3.71 -20.82
CA GLY A 58 -25.77 -3.43 -21.70
C GLY A 58 -25.51 -2.24 -22.64
N HIS A 59 -24.25 -1.95 -22.97
CA HIS A 59 -23.89 -0.81 -23.81
C HIS A 59 -24.57 -0.95 -25.18
N GLN A 60 -25.67 -0.22 -25.37
CA GLN A 60 -26.57 -0.21 -26.55
C GLN A 60 -27.41 -1.47 -26.80
N ASP A 61 -27.76 -2.27 -25.78
CA ASP A 61 -28.55 -3.51 -25.94
C ASP A 61 -27.97 -4.51 -26.96
N ALA A 62 -26.64 -4.47 -27.17
CA ALA A 62 -25.93 -5.25 -28.18
C ALA A 62 -25.04 -6.32 -27.55
N LYS A 63 -24.88 -7.44 -28.26
CA LYS A 63 -23.83 -8.42 -27.96
C LYS A 63 -22.46 -7.80 -28.27
N TRP A 64 -21.43 -8.24 -27.56
CA TRP A 64 -20.05 -7.83 -27.82
C TRP A 64 -19.18 -9.06 -28.07
N SER A 65 -18.26 -8.94 -29.02
CA SER A 65 -17.40 -10.03 -29.47
C SER A 65 -15.92 -9.67 -29.40
N PHE A 66 -15.11 -10.68 -29.14
CA PHE A 66 -13.66 -10.62 -29.26
C PHE A 66 -13.20 -11.56 -30.37
N TYR A 67 -12.57 -11.03 -31.42
CA TYR A 67 -11.93 -11.81 -32.47
C TYR A 67 -10.45 -12.00 -32.14
N VAL A 68 -10.11 -13.24 -31.80
CA VAL A 68 -8.83 -13.63 -31.21
C VAL A 68 -7.65 -13.50 -32.18
N PRO A 69 -7.74 -13.90 -33.46
CA PRO A 69 -6.59 -13.84 -34.38
C PRO A 69 -6.00 -12.45 -34.60
N GLU A 70 -6.81 -11.40 -34.50
CA GLU A 70 -6.36 -10.01 -34.66
C GLU A 70 -6.39 -9.19 -33.36
N GLY A 71 -6.85 -9.79 -32.26
CA GLY A 71 -7.03 -9.10 -30.98
C GLY A 71 -8.02 -7.94 -31.08
N ILE A 72 -9.16 -8.14 -31.74
CA ILE A 72 -10.14 -7.07 -31.99
C ILE A 72 -11.38 -7.29 -31.14
N LEU A 73 -11.68 -6.33 -30.30
CA LEU A 73 -12.94 -6.22 -29.58
C LEU A 73 -13.90 -5.37 -30.40
N PHE A 74 -15.13 -5.83 -30.62
CA PHE A 74 -16.13 -5.09 -31.40
C PHE A 74 -17.56 -5.36 -30.96
N GLN A 75 -18.45 -4.43 -31.33
CA GLN A 75 -19.88 -4.54 -31.10
C GLN A 75 -20.53 -5.44 -32.16
N GLY A 76 -21.36 -6.40 -31.75
CA GLY A 76 -22.03 -7.37 -32.62
C GLY A 76 -21.50 -8.79 -32.46
N GLY A 77 -21.98 -9.71 -33.29
CA GLY A 77 -21.64 -11.15 -33.26
C GLY A 77 -20.90 -11.67 -34.49
N ASP A 78 -20.53 -10.81 -35.44
CA ASP A 78 -19.88 -11.21 -36.69
C ASP A 78 -18.70 -10.28 -37.00
N TYR A 79 -17.49 -10.83 -36.89
CA TYR A 79 -16.26 -10.11 -37.19
C TYR A 79 -16.13 -9.69 -38.66
N THR A 80 -16.82 -10.31 -39.61
CA THR A 80 -16.70 -9.93 -41.03
C THR A 80 -17.43 -8.63 -41.38
N ASN A 81 -18.34 -8.17 -40.51
CA ASN A 81 -19.23 -7.02 -40.75
C ASN A 81 -19.26 -6.02 -39.58
N TYR A 82 -18.19 -5.96 -38.78
CA TYR A 82 -18.10 -5.04 -37.64
C TYR A 82 -17.80 -3.60 -38.07
N ASP A 83 -18.20 -2.62 -37.25
CA ASP A 83 -17.85 -1.21 -37.43
C ASP A 83 -16.43 -0.94 -36.89
N PRO A 84 -15.44 -0.62 -37.76
CA PRO A 84 -14.06 -0.40 -37.32
C PRO A 84 -13.89 0.84 -36.46
N SER A 85 -14.81 1.81 -36.53
CA SER A 85 -14.74 3.05 -35.73
C SER A 85 -15.07 2.84 -34.25
N ARG A 86 -15.69 1.70 -33.92
CA ARG A 86 -16.10 1.32 -32.56
C ARG A 86 -15.34 0.12 -32.01
N ALA A 87 -14.27 -0.30 -32.70
CA ALA A 87 -13.48 -1.44 -32.30
C ALA A 87 -12.26 -1.03 -31.48
N GLU A 88 -11.98 -1.79 -30.43
CA GLU A 88 -10.76 -1.66 -29.64
C GLU A 88 -9.76 -2.73 -30.10
N ARG A 89 -8.48 -2.37 -30.21
CA ARG A 89 -7.40 -3.28 -30.65
C ARG A 89 -6.46 -3.61 -29.51
N TYR A 90 -6.20 -4.90 -29.35
CA TYR A 90 -5.26 -5.50 -28.42
C TYR A 90 -4.11 -6.08 -29.25
N PRO A 91 -3.02 -5.32 -29.46
CA PRO A 91 -1.98 -5.71 -30.41
C PRO A 91 -1.27 -7.00 -29.96
N MET A 92 -1.27 -8.00 -30.84
CA MET A 92 -0.58 -9.27 -30.63
C MET A 92 0.82 -9.24 -31.25
N PRO A 93 1.83 -9.86 -30.61
CA PRO A 93 3.12 -10.10 -31.23
C PRO A 93 2.97 -10.93 -32.52
N SER A 94 3.61 -10.49 -33.60
CA SER A 94 3.46 -11.08 -34.95
C SER A 94 4.05 -12.50 -35.10
N ASN A 95 4.82 -12.95 -34.10
CA ASN A 95 5.41 -14.28 -33.99
C ASN A 95 4.54 -15.30 -33.25
N ILE A 96 3.35 -14.90 -32.77
CA ILE A 96 2.38 -15.77 -32.11
C ILE A 96 1.23 -16.07 -33.07
N LYS A 97 0.90 -17.36 -33.24
CA LYS A 97 -0.26 -17.83 -33.98
C LYS A 97 -1.33 -18.33 -33.01
N THR A 98 -2.57 -17.97 -33.27
CA THR A 98 -3.73 -18.45 -32.52
C THR A 98 -4.44 -19.59 -33.28
N SER A 99 -5.00 -20.55 -32.55
CA SER A 99 -5.90 -21.58 -33.09
C SER A 99 -6.93 -21.99 -32.02
N GLY A 100 -7.90 -22.85 -32.34
CA GLY A 100 -9.02 -23.14 -31.45
C GLY A 100 -10.16 -22.12 -31.61
N LEU A 101 -10.67 -21.56 -30.51
CA LEU A 101 -11.71 -20.52 -30.57
C LEU A 101 -11.18 -19.26 -31.26
N THR A 102 -11.83 -18.86 -32.34
CA THR A 102 -11.44 -17.67 -33.12
C THR A 102 -12.25 -16.43 -32.75
N GLN A 103 -13.47 -16.61 -32.25
CA GLN A 103 -14.33 -15.55 -31.77
C GLN A 103 -15.09 -16.01 -30.53
N VAL A 104 -15.26 -15.11 -29.56
CA VAL A 104 -16.12 -15.33 -28.40
C VAL A 104 -17.09 -14.15 -28.29
N THR A 105 -18.39 -14.43 -28.34
CA THR A 105 -19.44 -13.42 -28.21
C THR A 105 -20.09 -13.54 -26.85
N TYR A 106 -20.14 -12.45 -26.08
CA TYR A 106 -20.85 -12.43 -24.80
C TYR A 106 -22.25 -11.85 -24.96
N ASP A 107 -23.22 -12.51 -24.32
CA ASP A 107 -24.56 -11.95 -24.16
C ASP A 107 -24.63 -10.95 -23.00
N TRP A 108 -25.80 -10.32 -22.82
CA TRP A 108 -26.03 -9.32 -21.77
C TRP A 108 -25.86 -9.85 -20.33
N ARG A 109 -25.82 -11.18 -20.14
CA ARG A 109 -25.55 -11.83 -18.85
C ARG A 109 -24.05 -12.09 -18.66
N GLY A 110 -23.24 -11.83 -19.68
CA GLY A 110 -21.81 -12.15 -19.73
C GLY A 110 -21.57 -13.64 -19.94
N VAL A 111 -22.53 -14.34 -20.52
CA VAL A 111 -22.36 -15.74 -20.93
C VAL A 111 -21.75 -15.76 -22.32
N PRO A 112 -20.62 -16.46 -22.54
CA PRO A 112 -20.09 -16.65 -23.87
C PRO A 112 -21.02 -17.56 -24.68
N ASP A 113 -21.18 -17.28 -25.98
CA ASP A 113 -21.94 -18.09 -26.91
C ASP A 113 -21.26 -19.43 -27.23
N VAL A 114 -19.94 -19.47 -27.09
CA VAL A 114 -19.11 -20.66 -27.27
C VAL A 114 -18.16 -20.87 -26.08
N THR A 115 -17.97 -22.13 -25.70
CA THR A 115 -16.95 -22.57 -24.76
C THR A 115 -15.92 -23.45 -25.48
N GLY A 116 -14.67 -23.46 -25.02
CA GLY A 116 -13.58 -24.13 -25.70
C GLY A 116 -12.23 -23.46 -25.40
N GLU A 117 -11.17 -23.90 -26.08
CA GLU A 117 -9.82 -23.41 -25.85
C GLU A 117 -9.31 -22.54 -26.99
N ILE A 118 -8.57 -21.49 -26.64
CA ILE A 118 -7.74 -20.70 -27.55
C ILE A 118 -6.31 -21.16 -27.35
N PHE A 119 -5.69 -21.71 -28.40
CA PHE A 119 -4.28 -22.11 -28.38
C PHE A 119 -3.40 -21.02 -28.94
N LEU A 120 -2.32 -20.70 -28.23
CA LEU A 120 -1.26 -19.79 -28.65
C LEU A 120 -0.04 -20.62 -29.00
N SER A 121 0.55 -20.37 -30.15
CA SER A 121 1.76 -21.09 -30.60
C SER A 121 2.78 -20.09 -31.13
N ALA A 122 3.98 -20.12 -30.56
CA ALA A 122 5.10 -19.39 -31.09
C ALA A 122 5.70 -20.12 -32.30
N LEU A 123 6.36 -19.39 -33.21
CA LEU A 123 7.08 -19.97 -34.35
C LEU A 123 8.19 -20.98 -33.97
N SER A 124 8.62 -21.01 -32.69
CA SER A 124 9.58 -21.97 -32.13
C SER A 124 8.94 -23.31 -31.71
N GLY A 125 7.61 -23.42 -31.69
CA GLY A 125 6.88 -24.61 -31.22
C GLY A 125 6.46 -24.58 -29.75
N GLU A 126 6.81 -23.54 -28.98
CA GLU A 126 6.24 -23.33 -27.63
C GLU A 126 4.75 -22.97 -27.74
N THR A 127 3.93 -23.59 -26.89
CA THR A 127 2.47 -23.41 -26.89
C THR A 127 1.95 -23.03 -25.51
N ASP A 128 0.85 -22.27 -25.49
CA ASP A 128 0.07 -21.93 -24.29
C ASP A 128 -1.42 -21.97 -24.68
N SER A 129 -2.34 -22.01 -23.70
CA SER A 129 -3.77 -22.03 -23.99
C SER A 129 -4.60 -21.19 -23.02
N ILE A 130 -5.77 -20.78 -23.48
CA ILE A 130 -6.78 -20.06 -22.70
C ILE A 130 -8.09 -20.81 -22.85
N THR A 131 -8.56 -21.44 -21.77
CA THR A 131 -9.86 -22.11 -21.75
C THR A 131 -10.97 -21.10 -21.45
N VAL A 132 -12.04 -21.14 -22.23
CA VAL A 132 -13.28 -20.36 -22.03
C VAL A 132 -14.38 -21.35 -21.63
N THR A 133 -14.85 -21.29 -20.39
CA THR A 133 -15.87 -22.21 -19.86
C THR A 133 -17.03 -21.46 -19.21
N ILE A 134 -18.13 -22.18 -18.98
CA ILE A 134 -19.31 -21.72 -18.22
C ILE A 134 -19.42 -22.59 -16.97
N PHE A 135 -19.40 -21.99 -15.78
CA PHE A 135 -19.73 -22.68 -14.52
C PHE A 135 -21.18 -22.41 -14.15
N ILE A 136 -21.89 -23.45 -13.66
CA ILE A 136 -23.25 -23.33 -13.14
C ILE A 136 -23.21 -23.69 -11.65
N ASP A 137 -22.79 -22.75 -10.82
CA ASP A 137 -23.09 -22.77 -9.39
C ASP A 137 -23.82 -21.47 -9.03
N ASN A 138 -25.10 -21.62 -8.66
CA ASN A 138 -25.98 -20.61 -8.08
C ASN A 138 -25.86 -19.15 -8.61
N GLN A 139 -26.03 -18.99 -9.92
CA GLN A 139 -26.35 -17.73 -10.65
C GLN A 139 -25.26 -16.66 -10.83
N THR A 140 -23.99 -17.06 -10.93
CA THR A 140 -22.96 -16.21 -11.57
C THR A 140 -22.28 -16.96 -12.71
N VAL A 141 -22.28 -16.36 -13.91
CA VAL A 141 -21.49 -16.88 -15.03
C VAL A 141 -20.07 -16.35 -14.91
N ALA A 142 -19.21 -17.13 -14.28
CA ALA A 142 -17.77 -16.92 -14.30
C ALA A 142 -17.22 -17.48 -15.60
N THR A 143 -16.52 -16.63 -16.35
CA THR A 143 -15.67 -17.05 -17.47
C THR A 143 -14.30 -17.11 -16.86
N THR A 144 -13.79 -18.30 -16.59
CA THR A 144 -12.39 -18.43 -16.19
C THR A 144 -11.56 -18.19 -17.44
N ILE A 145 -10.61 -17.27 -17.37
CA ILE A 145 -9.68 -17.01 -18.47
C ILE A 145 -8.29 -17.11 -17.86
N GLY A 146 -7.65 -18.27 -18.05
CA GLY A 146 -6.35 -18.59 -17.48
C GLY A 146 -6.36 -19.91 -16.69
N ASP A 147 -5.53 -20.84 -17.18
CA ASP A 147 -5.04 -22.11 -16.63
C ASP A 147 -6.09 -23.01 -15.96
N SER A 148 -6.79 -23.81 -16.78
CA SER A 148 -7.46 -25.02 -16.29
C SER A 148 -7.02 -26.27 -17.07
N LEU A 149 -6.23 -27.14 -16.43
CA LEU A 149 -5.96 -28.50 -16.86
C LEU A 149 -7.11 -29.41 -16.44
N THR A 150 -7.73 -30.07 -17.41
CA THR A 150 -8.65 -31.18 -17.13
C THR A 150 -7.84 -32.42 -16.79
N ILE A 151 -8.08 -32.99 -15.61
CA ILE A 151 -7.38 -34.20 -15.14
C ILE A 151 -8.38 -35.27 -14.69
N CYS A 152 -7.92 -36.52 -14.72
CA CYS A 152 -8.60 -37.63 -14.09
C CYS A 152 -7.99 -37.82 -12.70
N HIS A 153 -8.75 -37.40 -11.69
CA HIS A 153 -8.35 -37.40 -10.30
C HIS A 153 -8.76 -38.71 -9.60
N GLN A 154 -7.81 -39.33 -8.88
CA GLN A 154 -8.05 -40.50 -8.05
C GLN A 154 -8.57 -40.07 -6.68
N ILE A 155 -9.81 -40.45 -6.34
CA ILE A 155 -10.40 -40.10 -5.05
C ILE A 155 -9.78 -40.98 -3.95
N PRO A 156 -9.24 -40.39 -2.85
CA PRO A 156 -8.79 -41.14 -1.70
C PRO A 156 -9.95 -41.93 -1.07
N GLY A 157 -9.90 -43.27 -1.17
CA GLY A 157 -11.00 -44.16 -0.76
C GLY A 157 -11.60 -45.00 -1.90
N GLY A 158 -11.19 -44.75 -3.14
CA GLY A 158 -11.54 -45.54 -4.33
C GLY A 158 -12.54 -44.82 -5.24
N GLY A 159 -12.15 -44.62 -6.50
CA GLY A 159 -12.96 -43.93 -7.51
C GLY A 159 -12.10 -42.99 -8.37
N GLN A 160 -12.65 -42.59 -9.51
CA GLN A 160 -12.02 -41.68 -10.45
C GLN A 160 -13.03 -40.60 -10.85
N GLU A 161 -12.65 -39.34 -10.73
CA GLU A 161 -13.47 -38.20 -11.15
C GLU A 161 -12.70 -37.24 -12.05
N THR A 162 -13.40 -36.67 -13.02
CA THR A 162 -12.80 -35.67 -13.90
C THR A 162 -12.95 -34.30 -13.26
N ILE A 163 -11.83 -33.63 -13.00
CA ILE A 163 -11.81 -32.31 -12.38
C ILE A 163 -10.98 -31.33 -13.21
N LEU A 164 -11.26 -30.04 -13.05
CA LEU A 164 -10.43 -28.95 -13.57
C LEU A 164 -9.52 -28.45 -12.46
N ILE A 165 -8.23 -28.32 -12.76
CA ILE A 165 -7.20 -27.81 -11.86
C ILE A 165 -6.36 -26.76 -12.58
N THR A 166 -5.56 -25.96 -11.90
CA THR A 166 -4.66 -24.99 -12.56
C THR A 166 -3.32 -25.61 -12.95
N ASP A 167 -2.59 -25.03 -13.90
CA ASP A 167 -1.21 -25.42 -14.26
C ASP A 167 -0.28 -25.46 -13.05
N SER A 168 -0.48 -24.52 -12.12
CA SER A 168 0.26 -24.45 -10.85
C SER A 168 -0.04 -25.61 -9.89
N THR A 169 -1.17 -26.30 -10.05
CA THR A 169 -1.58 -27.44 -9.21
C THR A 169 -1.35 -28.79 -9.90
N TRP A 170 -1.02 -28.82 -11.19
CA TRP A 170 -0.73 -30.06 -11.92
C TRP A 170 0.44 -30.87 -11.36
N PRO A 171 1.59 -30.29 -10.98
CA PRO A 171 2.68 -31.06 -10.40
C PRO A 171 2.26 -31.83 -9.13
N SER A 172 1.35 -31.27 -8.31
CA SER A 172 0.80 -31.95 -7.15
C SER A 172 -0.18 -33.07 -7.54
N HIS A 173 -1.09 -32.83 -8.48
CA HIS A 173 -2.03 -33.85 -8.92
C HIS A 173 -1.34 -35.02 -9.64
N GLN A 174 -0.34 -34.74 -10.49
CA GLN A 174 0.50 -35.74 -11.13
C GLN A 174 1.24 -36.62 -10.11
N ALA A 175 1.69 -36.04 -8.99
CA ALA A 175 2.38 -36.78 -7.93
C ALA A 175 1.46 -37.77 -7.18
N HIS A 176 0.14 -37.60 -7.27
CA HIS A 176 -0.87 -38.48 -6.66
C HIS A 176 -1.47 -39.52 -7.64
N GLY A 177 -0.89 -39.67 -8.83
CA GLY A 177 -1.33 -40.65 -9.82
C GLY A 177 -2.48 -40.18 -10.70
N ASP A 178 -2.78 -38.88 -10.68
CA ASP A 178 -3.75 -38.26 -11.58
C ASP A 178 -3.13 -38.11 -12.98
N THR A 179 -3.98 -38.21 -14.00
CA THR A 179 -3.53 -38.13 -15.40
C THR A 179 -4.21 -36.95 -16.10
N ILE A 180 -3.51 -36.32 -17.05
CA ILE A 180 -4.11 -35.27 -17.89
C ILE A 180 -5.18 -35.90 -18.78
N GLY A 181 -6.39 -35.32 -18.79
CA GLY A 181 -7.55 -35.78 -19.54
C GLY A 181 -8.68 -36.31 -18.66
N THR A 182 -9.84 -36.57 -19.25
CA THR A 182 -11.01 -37.06 -18.52
C THR A 182 -10.83 -38.52 -18.07
N CYS A 183 -11.43 -38.91 -16.95
CA CYS A 183 -11.48 -40.30 -16.54
C CYS A 183 -12.21 -41.16 -17.57
N ALA A 184 -11.69 -42.37 -17.84
CA ALA A 184 -12.33 -43.28 -18.78
C ALA A 184 -13.72 -43.67 -18.25
N SER A 185 -14.78 -43.22 -18.92
CA SER A 185 -16.13 -43.68 -18.62
C SER A 185 -16.18 -45.20 -18.82
N ALA A 186 -16.55 -45.93 -17.77
CA ALA A 186 -16.82 -47.36 -17.83
C ALA A 186 -17.93 -47.61 -18.86
N SER A 187 -17.51 -47.96 -20.09
CA SER A 187 -18.39 -48.53 -21.10
C SER A 187 -18.58 -50.01 -20.79
N SER A 188 -19.84 -50.43 -20.83
CA SER A 188 -20.40 -51.74 -20.53
C SER A 188 -19.61 -52.95 -21.04
N LEU A 189 -19.53 -54.02 -20.22
CA LEU A 189 -19.51 -55.47 -20.53
C LEU A 189 -19.35 -56.22 -19.18
N GLY A 190 -20.36 -56.83 -18.56
CA GLY A 190 -20.81 -58.21 -18.81
C GLY A 190 -21.15 -58.90 -17.47
N ALA A 191 -22.17 -59.74 -17.46
CA ALA A 191 -22.95 -60.22 -16.30
C ALA A 191 -22.33 -61.35 -15.45
N SER A 192 -22.72 -61.45 -14.16
CA SER A 192 -23.37 -62.64 -13.55
C SER A 192 -23.63 -62.52 -12.03
N SER A 193 -24.92 -62.71 -11.62
CA SER A 193 -25.51 -63.33 -10.39
C SER A 193 -24.88 -63.06 -8.98
N SER A 194 -25.60 -62.77 -7.89
CA SER A 194 -26.92 -63.24 -7.42
C SER A 194 -27.43 -62.46 -6.18
N VAL A 195 -28.75 -62.15 -6.13
CA VAL A 195 -29.77 -62.42 -5.05
C VAL A 195 -29.35 -62.11 -3.59
N SER A 196 -30.05 -61.38 -2.70
CA SER A 196 -31.49 -61.12 -2.48
C SER A 196 -31.75 -60.00 -1.46
N SER A 197 -32.91 -59.34 -1.59
CA SER A 197 -33.89 -58.91 -0.56
C SER A 197 -33.47 -57.92 0.55
N SER A 198 -34.27 -56.93 0.98
CA SER A 198 -35.58 -56.40 0.59
C SER A 198 -35.97 -55.30 1.57
N GLN A 199 -36.71 -54.29 1.09
CA GLN A 199 -37.62 -53.37 1.81
C GLN A 199 -36.95 -52.33 2.73
N GLY A 200 -37.14 -51.02 2.54
CA GLY A 200 -38.43 -50.29 2.48
C GLY A 200 -38.63 -49.65 3.88
N VAL A 201 -39.04 -48.41 4.10
CA VAL A 201 -39.93 -47.47 3.40
C VAL A 201 -39.76 -46.09 4.09
N SER A 202 -39.86 -45.01 3.29
CA SER A 202 -40.47 -43.66 3.47
C SER A 202 -40.79 -43.11 4.90
N SER A 203 -40.99 -41.83 5.20
CA SER A 203 -41.21 -40.55 4.51
C SER A 203 -41.49 -39.45 5.57
N SER A 204 -41.47 -38.18 5.13
CA SER A 204 -42.35 -37.05 5.53
C SER A 204 -42.21 -36.45 6.94
N VAL A 205 -41.72 -35.21 7.12
CA VAL A 205 -42.29 -33.87 6.77
C VAL A 205 -43.10 -33.24 7.93
N ALA A 206 -42.59 -32.07 8.34
CA ALA A 206 -43.25 -30.84 8.78
C ALA A 206 -43.89 -30.64 10.18
N SER A 207 -43.45 -29.51 10.76
CA SER A 207 -44.23 -28.40 11.32
C SER A 207 -45.06 -28.59 12.59
N SER A 208 -44.78 -27.77 13.61
CA SER A 208 -45.53 -26.54 13.94
C SER A 208 -45.40 -26.17 15.42
N VAL A 209 -45.36 -24.86 15.69
CA VAL A 209 -45.37 -24.17 17.00
C VAL A 209 -46.83 -23.71 17.24
N PRO A 210 -47.39 -23.60 18.47
CA PRO A 210 -47.42 -22.29 19.14
C PRO A 210 -47.52 -22.23 20.71
N ALA A 211 -46.86 -21.19 21.25
CA ALA A 211 -47.30 -20.17 22.24
C ALA A 211 -47.77 -20.43 23.70
N SER A 212 -47.25 -19.55 24.59
CA SER A 212 -47.82 -18.90 25.81
C SER A 212 -47.82 -19.69 27.14
N SER A 213 -47.65 -19.16 28.38
CA SER A 213 -47.48 -17.83 28.99
C SER A 213 -47.12 -17.96 30.51
N ALA A 214 -46.84 -16.83 31.20
CA ALA A 214 -46.85 -16.54 32.67
C ALA A 214 -45.61 -16.90 33.54
N ALA A 215 -45.25 -16.20 34.64
CA ALA A 215 -45.44 -14.84 35.16
C ALA A 215 -44.59 -14.63 36.45
N SER A 216 -44.14 -13.38 36.68
CA SER A 216 -43.88 -12.69 37.99
C SER A 216 -42.65 -13.07 38.85
N SER A 217 -41.96 -12.21 39.61
CA SER A 217 -42.25 -10.93 40.32
C SER A 217 -40.94 -10.14 40.62
N ALA A 218 -40.86 -8.81 40.41
CA ALA A 218 -40.92 -7.68 41.40
C ALA A 218 -39.87 -7.72 42.56
N GLY A 219 -39.21 -6.64 43.01
CA GLY A 219 -39.32 -5.18 42.78
C GLY A 219 -38.01 -4.46 43.20
N ALA A 220 -37.69 -3.28 42.64
CA ALA A 220 -38.04 -1.92 43.08
C ALA A 220 -36.80 -1.23 43.73
N ALA A 221 -36.14 -0.26 43.06
CA ALA A 221 -36.39 1.20 43.03
C ALA A 221 -35.82 1.90 44.30
N SER A 222 -35.19 3.09 44.29
CA SER A 222 -35.50 4.33 43.55
C SER A 222 -34.43 5.44 43.76
N SER A 223 -34.24 6.29 42.73
CA SER A 223 -34.06 7.78 42.66
C SER A 223 -33.51 8.60 43.85
N SER A 224 -32.79 9.73 43.70
CA SER A 224 -33.15 11.00 42.99
C SER A 224 -31.99 12.04 43.06
N SER A 225 -31.59 12.68 41.94
CA SER A 225 -31.67 14.13 41.58
C SER A 225 -31.52 15.22 42.67
N ASP A 226 -30.54 16.14 42.56
CA ASP A 226 -30.68 17.52 41.99
C ASP A 226 -29.57 18.55 42.39
N ALA A 227 -29.36 19.46 41.43
CA ALA A 227 -28.67 20.78 41.31
C ALA A 227 -28.05 21.60 42.49
N GLY A 228 -26.90 22.25 42.19
CA GLY A 228 -26.75 23.74 42.20
C GLY A 228 -25.93 24.49 43.28
N GLY A 229 -24.83 25.17 42.89
CA GLY A 229 -24.58 26.62 43.20
C GLY A 229 -23.67 27.12 44.36
N THR A 230 -22.50 27.69 43.96
CA THR A 230 -21.79 28.92 44.46
C THR A 230 -21.12 29.07 45.86
N GLY A 231 -19.79 29.34 45.87
CA GLY A 231 -19.15 30.59 46.40
C GLY A 231 -18.41 30.64 47.76
N GLY A 232 -17.05 30.81 47.74
CA GLY A 232 -16.35 31.86 48.53
C GLY A 232 -15.54 31.57 49.83
N THR A 233 -14.19 31.48 49.70
CA THR A 233 -13.06 31.97 50.56
C THR A 233 -12.92 31.61 52.06
N THR A 234 -11.75 31.05 52.47
CA THR A 234 -10.61 31.72 53.17
C THR A 234 -9.47 30.74 53.56
N GLY A 235 -8.22 31.04 53.15
CA GLY A 235 -6.95 30.99 53.90
C GLY A 235 -6.37 29.71 54.56
N GLY A 236 -5.12 29.37 54.19
CA GLY A 236 -4.05 29.12 55.18
C GLY A 236 -3.43 27.71 55.28
N ASP A 237 -2.21 27.58 54.76
CA ASP A 237 -1.06 26.76 55.18
C ASP A 237 -0.94 25.23 54.94
N ALA A 238 -0.04 24.94 53.98
CA ALA A 238 1.14 24.07 54.04
C ALA A 238 1.04 22.57 54.44
N GLY A 239 1.42 21.71 53.48
CA GLY A 239 2.16 20.47 53.79
C GLY A 239 1.85 19.25 52.93
N GLY A 240 2.58 19.07 51.82
CA GLY A 240 3.10 17.77 51.37
C GLY A 240 2.15 16.75 50.71
N GLY A 241 2.40 16.49 49.42
CA GLY A 241 2.33 15.15 48.83
C GLY A 241 1.21 14.86 47.83
N GLY A 242 1.58 14.80 46.53
CA GLY A 242 0.91 13.95 45.54
C GLY A 242 0.01 14.63 44.49
N ALA A 243 0.34 14.34 43.22
CA ALA A 243 -0.53 14.24 42.04
C ALA A 243 -0.86 15.48 41.16
N SER A 244 -0.43 15.34 39.90
CA SER A 244 -1.06 15.71 38.63
C SER A 244 -1.42 17.18 38.30
N SER A 245 -0.68 17.74 37.34
CA SER A 245 -1.23 18.30 36.08
C SER A 245 -0.10 18.80 35.18
N GLY A 246 0.70 17.87 34.65
CA GLY A 246 1.54 18.15 33.49
C GLY A 246 0.67 17.97 32.25
N SER A 247 0.39 19.04 31.51
CA SER A 247 -0.24 18.93 30.20
C SER A 247 0.64 18.03 29.33
N SER A 248 0.14 16.85 29.00
CA SER A 248 0.76 15.97 28.02
C SER A 248 0.69 16.67 26.66
N ALA A 249 1.80 17.29 26.28
CA ALA A 249 2.08 17.60 24.89
C ALA A 249 2.02 16.28 24.08
N PRO A 250 1.39 16.26 22.90
CA PRO A 250 1.32 15.05 22.09
C PRO A 250 2.73 14.65 21.63
N ALA A 251 3.05 13.37 21.84
CA ALA A 251 4.32 12.77 21.48
C ALA A 251 4.41 12.51 19.98
N GLY A 252 5.57 12.85 19.39
CA GLY A 252 6.17 12.15 18.25
C GLY A 252 5.62 12.46 16.86
N THR A 253 5.90 13.66 16.34
CA THR A 253 5.77 13.96 14.91
C THR A 253 6.80 13.15 14.12
N ALA A 254 6.34 12.27 13.23
CA ALA A 254 7.19 11.46 12.36
C ALA A 254 7.94 12.34 11.33
N CYS A 255 9.25 12.14 11.23
CA CYS A 255 10.12 12.76 10.21
C CYS A 255 9.85 12.16 8.83
N LEU A 256 9.55 12.99 7.82
CA LEU A 256 9.27 12.62 6.42
C LEU A 256 10.27 13.33 5.47
N PRO A 257 10.52 12.83 4.23
CA PRO A 257 10.59 11.45 3.75
C PRO A 257 12.02 11.12 3.27
N ALA A 258 12.70 10.09 3.79
CA ALA A 258 14.05 9.71 3.32
C ALA A 258 14.08 9.14 1.87
N SER A 259 12.93 8.73 1.33
CA SER A 259 12.81 8.17 -0.02
C SER A 259 13.22 9.20 -1.07
N GLY A 260 14.19 8.81 -1.91
CA GLY A 260 14.73 9.65 -2.97
C GLY A 260 15.58 10.82 -2.48
N LEU A 261 15.96 10.91 -1.20
CA LEU A 261 16.89 11.96 -0.75
C LEU A 261 18.28 11.73 -1.37
N ALA A 262 18.77 12.69 -2.15
CA ALA A 262 20.04 12.62 -2.88
C ALA A 262 21.14 13.48 -2.25
N GLY A 263 20.77 14.44 -1.40
CA GLY A 263 21.71 15.26 -0.62
C GLY A 263 20.98 16.02 0.48
N HIS A 264 21.59 16.15 1.65
CA HIS A 264 21.03 16.88 2.80
C HIS A 264 22.13 17.58 3.59
N TRP A 265 22.16 18.90 3.57
CA TRP A 265 23.05 19.71 4.39
C TRP A 265 22.23 20.44 5.43
N ALA A 266 22.17 19.85 6.62
CA ALA A 266 21.42 20.39 7.75
C ALA A 266 22.07 21.64 8.36
N PHE A 267 23.36 21.86 8.10
CA PHE A 267 24.12 23.00 8.63
C PHE A 267 24.18 23.11 10.16
N ASP A 268 24.17 21.95 10.82
CA ASP A 268 24.18 21.81 12.27
C ASP A 268 25.58 21.65 12.88
N GLU A 269 26.65 21.78 12.09
CA GLU A 269 28.01 21.58 12.55
C GLU A 269 28.46 22.62 13.59
N SER A 270 29.30 22.16 14.52
CA SER A 270 29.93 23.04 15.50
C SER A 270 30.90 24.03 14.84
N ALA A 271 31.02 25.22 15.45
CA ALA A 271 32.05 26.19 15.08
C ALA A 271 33.43 25.54 15.01
N GLY A 272 34.15 25.78 13.92
CA GLY A 272 35.43 25.16 13.56
C GLY A 272 35.33 24.17 12.40
N ALA A 273 34.14 23.65 12.08
CA ALA A 273 33.95 22.74 10.95
C ALA A 273 34.23 23.43 9.60
N ALA A 274 35.05 22.77 8.77
CA ALA A 274 35.38 23.22 7.40
C ALA A 274 34.48 22.61 6.32
N THR A 275 33.59 21.70 6.71
CA THR A 275 32.69 20.97 5.82
C THR A 275 31.28 20.96 6.41
N ALA A 276 30.27 21.17 5.57
CA ALA A 276 28.89 20.83 5.84
C ALA A 276 28.67 19.35 5.50
N THR A 277 28.19 18.59 6.47
CA THR A 277 28.02 17.15 6.35
C THR A 277 26.78 16.85 5.53
N ASP A 278 26.89 15.90 4.60
CA ASP A 278 25.73 15.35 3.91
C ASP A 278 25.08 14.26 4.77
N GLY A 279 23.88 14.53 5.27
CA GLY A 279 23.04 13.63 6.05
C GLY A 279 22.22 12.63 5.23
N SER A 280 22.32 12.66 3.88
CA SER A 280 21.53 11.76 3.01
C SER A 280 22.02 10.31 2.99
N GLY A 281 23.24 10.05 3.48
CA GLY A 281 23.88 8.74 3.44
C GLY A 281 24.72 8.47 2.19
N TYR A 282 24.79 9.40 1.23
CA TYR A 282 25.59 9.27 0.01
C TYR A 282 26.97 9.93 0.08
N GLY A 283 27.28 10.63 1.18
CA GLY A 283 28.60 11.19 1.44
C GLY A 283 28.94 12.41 0.58
N HIS A 284 27.93 13.13 0.08
CA HIS A 284 28.07 14.33 -0.74
C HIS A 284 28.43 15.57 0.12
N HIS A 285 29.43 15.45 1.01
CA HIS A 285 29.80 16.51 1.94
C HIS A 285 30.19 17.79 1.20
N GLY A 286 29.70 18.94 1.69
CA GLY A 286 29.99 20.24 1.14
C GLY A 286 31.21 20.88 1.80
N THR A 287 32.20 21.33 1.04
CA THR A 287 33.34 22.09 1.58
C THR A 287 33.00 23.57 1.66
N LEU A 288 33.26 24.21 2.81
CA LEU A 288 33.11 25.67 2.96
C LEU A 288 34.26 26.37 2.22
N VAL A 289 33.92 27.21 1.25
CA VAL A 289 34.87 28.00 0.47
C VAL A 289 34.61 29.48 0.72
N ASN A 290 35.65 30.21 1.16
CA ASN A 290 35.57 31.64 1.55
C ASN A 290 34.52 31.96 2.64
N LEU A 291 34.10 30.97 3.41
CA LEU A 291 33.28 31.12 4.61
C LEU A 291 34.16 30.93 5.86
N SER A 292 33.93 31.73 6.89
CA SER A 292 34.67 31.62 8.15
C SER A 292 34.22 30.39 8.92
N THR A 293 35.11 29.42 9.16
CA THR A 293 34.77 28.21 9.91
C THR A 293 34.48 28.51 11.38
N SER A 294 34.92 29.63 11.94
CA SER A 294 34.67 30.00 13.34
C SER A 294 33.40 30.81 13.56
N SER A 295 32.96 31.59 12.56
CA SER A 295 31.87 32.57 12.72
C SER A 295 30.69 32.39 11.77
N SER A 296 30.78 31.51 10.77
CA SER A 296 29.64 31.27 9.85
C SER A 296 28.60 30.34 10.46
N TRP A 297 28.98 29.44 11.38
CA TRP A 297 28.04 28.58 12.10
C TRP A 297 27.32 29.38 13.19
N THR A 298 26.02 29.66 12.99
CA THR A 298 25.20 30.52 13.86
C THR A 298 24.11 29.73 14.58
N THR A 299 23.58 30.27 15.68
CA THR A 299 22.42 29.72 16.39
C THR A 299 21.10 30.38 16.00
N ASP A 300 21.11 31.35 15.07
CA ASP A 300 19.89 31.85 14.44
C ASP A 300 19.40 30.80 13.45
N ARG A 301 18.30 30.13 13.80
CA ARG A 301 17.71 28.96 13.11
C ARG A 301 16.18 29.03 13.14
N PRO A 302 15.44 28.29 12.29
CA PRO A 302 13.97 28.26 12.32
C PRO A 302 13.44 27.86 13.70
N ALA A 303 12.47 28.63 14.24
CA ALA A 303 11.90 28.37 15.56
C ALA A 303 11.08 27.06 15.63
N SER A 304 10.64 26.55 14.47
CA SER A 304 9.94 25.28 14.31
C SER A 304 10.83 24.05 14.47
N PHE A 305 12.15 24.21 14.46
CA PHE A 305 13.10 23.11 14.65
C PHE A 305 13.28 22.77 16.14
N GLN A 306 13.21 21.47 16.46
CA GLN A 306 13.41 20.96 17.83
C GLN A 306 14.87 21.14 18.30
N ALA A 307 15.20 20.70 19.53
CA ALA A 307 16.52 20.87 20.15
C ALA A 307 17.68 20.22 19.38
N ASP A 308 17.38 19.42 18.36
CA ASP A 308 18.33 18.58 17.64
C ASP A 308 18.90 19.21 16.35
N ASN A 309 18.43 20.39 15.94
CA ASN A 309 19.13 21.26 14.97
C ASN A 309 19.59 22.49 15.73
N PRO A 310 20.81 22.51 16.28
CA PRO A 310 21.26 23.61 17.10
C PRO A 310 21.73 24.82 16.29
N ARG A 311 21.97 24.70 14.97
CA ARG A 311 22.69 25.72 14.19
C ARG A 311 22.21 25.84 12.75
N ALA A 312 22.56 26.96 12.14
CA ALA A 312 22.43 27.23 10.72
C ALA A 312 23.76 27.79 10.17
N LEU A 313 23.85 27.96 8.85
CA LEU A 313 25.04 28.52 8.20
C LEU A 313 24.78 29.94 7.67
N ALA A 314 25.59 30.89 8.12
CA ALA A 314 25.60 32.27 7.67
C ALA A 314 26.54 32.45 6.46
N PHE A 315 25.99 32.97 5.37
CA PHE A 315 26.70 33.34 4.16
C PHE A 315 27.03 34.84 4.14
N ASN A 316 28.18 35.16 3.55
CA ASN A 316 28.78 36.49 3.61
C ASN A 316 28.25 37.47 2.55
N GLY A 317 27.43 37.02 1.59
CA GLY A 317 26.86 37.87 0.53
C GLY A 317 27.82 38.25 -0.59
N THR A 318 29.06 37.77 -0.57
CA THR A 318 30.07 38.09 -1.59
C THR A 318 30.52 36.82 -2.30
N ASN A 319 31.55 36.15 -1.78
CA ASN A 319 32.25 35.04 -2.42
C ASN A 319 32.20 33.72 -1.64
N GLY A 320 31.48 33.69 -0.51
CA GLY A 320 31.32 32.50 0.31
C GLY A 320 30.36 31.49 -0.33
N THR A 321 30.70 30.21 -0.30
CA THR A 321 29.85 29.12 -0.82
C THR A 321 30.13 27.81 -0.09
N VAL A 322 29.17 26.89 -0.12
CA VAL A 322 29.41 25.47 0.16
C VAL A 322 29.49 24.74 -1.18
N ASN A 323 30.55 23.96 -1.43
CA ASN A 323 30.73 23.18 -2.67
C ASN A 323 30.63 21.68 -2.36
N ALA A 324 29.59 21.02 -2.87
CA ALA A 324 29.34 19.58 -2.71
C ALA A 324 29.86 18.72 -3.88
N GLY A 325 30.56 19.34 -4.85
CA GLY A 325 31.09 18.66 -6.03
C GLY A 325 30.00 18.21 -7.00
N HIS A 326 30.36 17.29 -7.91
CA HIS A 326 29.46 16.72 -8.93
C HIS A 326 29.39 15.18 -8.85
N PRO A 327 29.10 14.60 -7.67
CA PRO A 327 28.98 13.15 -7.55
C PRO A 327 27.84 12.63 -8.42
N ALA A 328 27.97 11.39 -8.90
CA ALA A 328 27.03 10.79 -9.86
C ALA A 328 25.57 10.83 -9.38
N GLY A 329 25.32 10.73 -8.07
CA GLY A 329 23.98 10.80 -7.48
C GLY A 329 23.30 12.18 -7.55
N LEU A 330 24.06 13.25 -7.85
CA LEU A 330 23.56 14.61 -8.03
C LEU A 330 23.47 15.03 -9.49
N ASN A 331 23.88 14.16 -10.42
CA ASN A 331 24.04 14.47 -11.84
C ASN A 331 22.80 14.06 -12.63
N ASP A 332 22.35 14.92 -13.53
CA ASP A 332 21.36 14.66 -14.54
C ASP A 332 20.01 14.11 -14.02
N ILE A 333 19.68 14.40 -12.77
CA ILE A 333 18.51 13.86 -12.05
C ILE A 333 17.22 14.05 -12.90
N PRO A 334 16.54 12.95 -13.30
CA PRO A 334 15.38 13.03 -14.19
C PRO A 334 14.19 13.82 -13.61
N VAL A 335 13.88 13.58 -12.33
CA VAL A 335 12.88 14.33 -11.58
C VAL A 335 13.51 14.74 -10.27
N LYS A 336 13.46 16.02 -9.93
CA LYS A 336 14.07 16.52 -8.69
C LYS A 336 13.17 17.41 -7.88
N THR A 337 13.39 17.39 -6.57
CA THR A 337 12.91 18.43 -5.65
C THR A 337 14.09 19.01 -4.91
N VAL A 338 14.21 20.34 -4.87
CA VAL A 338 15.23 21.03 -4.08
C VAL A 338 14.55 21.88 -3.02
N THR A 339 15.04 21.85 -1.78
CA THR A 339 14.47 22.60 -0.66
C THR A 339 15.54 23.30 0.17
N ALA A 340 15.18 24.39 0.83
CA ALA A 340 16.03 25.05 1.82
C ALA A 340 15.17 25.89 2.77
N TRP A 341 15.65 26.08 4.00
CA TRP A 341 15.23 27.19 4.84
C TRP A 341 16.18 28.36 4.61
N ILE A 342 15.62 29.55 4.38
CA ILE A 342 16.37 30.78 4.13
C ILE A 342 15.83 31.94 4.97
N LYS A 343 16.69 32.80 5.51
CA LYS A 343 16.30 34.05 6.17
C LYS A 343 17.14 35.21 5.63
N PRO A 344 16.79 35.73 4.44
CA PRO A 344 17.43 36.91 3.89
C PRO A 344 17.00 38.14 4.69
N ASN A 345 17.95 39.03 5.01
CA ASN A 345 17.70 40.32 5.66
C ASN A 345 17.92 41.51 4.71
N VAL A 346 18.56 41.27 3.56
CA VAL A 346 18.83 42.30 2.53
C VAL A 346 17.89 42.15 1.33
N ALA A 347 17.02 43.13 1.12
CA ALA A 347 16.09 43.12 -0.01
C ALA A 347 16.81 43.41 -1.32
N GLY A 348 16.31 42.83 -2.43
CA GLY A 348 16.81 43.13 -3.77
C GLY A 348 18.19 42.56 -4.12
N GLN A 349 18.73 41.64 -3.30
CA GLN A 349 19.92 40.87 -3.68
C GLN A 349 19.63 39.98 -4.90
N ILE A 350 20.68 39.73 -5.70
CA ILE A 350 20.67 38.71 -6.76
C ILE A 350 21.57 37.58 -6.27
N ALA A 351 20.96 36.61 -5.61
CA ALA A 351 21.66 35.61 -4.82
C ALA A 351 21.28 34.20 -5.25
N ARG A 352 22.29 33.34 -5.37
CA ARG A 352 22.11 31.91 -5.62
C ARG A 352 21.78 31.21 -4.30
N ILE A 353 20.65 30.51 -4.27
CA ILE A 353 20.33 29.58 -3.18
C ILE A 353 21.05 28.25 -3.44
N MET A 354 20.90 27.73 -4.66
CA MET A 354 21.53 26.49 -5.12
C MET A 354 21.85 26.59 -6.61
N ASP A 355 23.04 26.17 -7.02
CA ASP A 355 23.55 26.31 -8.39
C ASP A 355 24.26 25.02 -8.83
N LYS A 356 23.87 24.48 -9.99
CA LYS A 356 24.60 23.40 -10.68
C LYS A 356 25.00 23.82 -12.10
N THR A 357 25.15 25.12 -12.32
CA THR A 357 25.43 25.84 -13.57
C THR A 357 24.38 25.70 -14.67
N ARG A 358 23.85 24.49 -14.89
CA ARG A 358 22.82 24.19 -15.90
C ARG A 358 21.40 24.35 -15.38
N TRP A 359 21.23 24.34 -14.07
CA TRP A 359 20.05 24.84 -13.40
C TRP A 359 20.44 25.50 -12.09
N PHE A 360 19.62 26.43 -11.64
CA PHE A 360 19.85 27.13 -10.38
C PHE A 360 18.55 27.78 -9.87
N VAL A 361 18.50 28.00 -8.56
CA VAL A 361 17.44 28.76 -7.86
C VAL A 361 18.03 30.07 -7.36
N ASP A 362 17.44 31.18 -7.80
CA ASP A 362 17.80 32.53 -7.38
C ASP A 362 16.76 33.14 -6.45
N LEU A 363 17.24 33.97 -5.53
CA LEU A 363 16.49 35.05 -4.91
C LEU A 363 16.82 36.35 -5.66
N GLU A 364 15.80 37.01 -6.20
CA GLU A 364 15.94 38.22 -7.00
C GLU A 364 14.99 39.33 -6.55
N SER A 365 15.22 40.55 -7.05
CA SER A 365 14.36 41.71 -6.77
C SER A 365 12.96 41.60 -7.38
N PRO A 366 11.89 42.01 -6.67
CA PRO A 366 11.84 42.44 -5.26
C PRO A 366 11.44 41.24 -4.37
N ASN A 367 12.41 40.41 -4.00
CA ASN A 367 12.26 39.25 -3.10
C ASN A 367 11.37 38.13 -3.67
N ALA A 368 11.61 37.75 -4.92
CA ALA A 368 10.99 36.60 -5.57
C ALA A 368 12.02 35.50 -5.82
N LEU A 369 11.60 34.24 -5.76
CA LEU A 369 12.39 33.12 -6.25
C LEU A 369 12.20 32.90 -7.75
N THR A 370 13.30 32.59 -8.42
CA THR A 370 13.33 32.22 -9.85
C THR A 370 14.11 30.92 -10.03
N TYR A 371 13.57 29.99 -10.84
CA TYR A 371 14.27 28.78 -11.26
C TYR A 371 14.65 28.92 -12.72
N TYR A 372 15.91 28.65 -13.01
CA TYR A 372 16.48 28.71 -14.35
C TYR A 372 16.92 27.32 -14.79
N GLN A 373 16.68 27.01 -16.06
CA GLN A 373 17.12 25.77 -16.69
C GLN A 373 17.71 26.08 -18.07
N TYR A 374 18.99 25.76 -18.26
CA TYR A 374 19.63 25.82 -19.58
C TYR A 374 19.14 24.68 -20.46
N LEU A 375 18.98 24.97 -21.74
CA LEU A 375 18.39 24.08 -22.75
C LEU A 375 19.39 23.74 -23.85
N THR A 376 19.18 22.63 -24.55
CA THR A 376 20.13 22.06 -25.54
C THR A 376 20.35 22.95 -26.77
N ASP A 377 19.47 23.91 -27.01
CA ASP A 377 19.56 24.89 -28.10
C ASP A 377 20.34 26.16 -27.71
N GLY A 378 20.87 26.21 -26.47
CA GLY A 378 21.60 27.36 -25.93
C GLY A 378 20.74 28.42 -25.25
N ASN A 379 19.40 28.25 -25.24
CA ASN A 379 18.48 29.13 -24.52
C ASN A 379 18.32 28.73 -23.04
N ILE A 380 17.53 29.53 -22.32
CA ILE A 380 17.17 29.31 -20.92
C ILE A 380 15.66 29.31 -20.79
N ALA A 381 15.10 28.37 -20.03
CA ALA A 381 13.75 28.47 -19.50
C ALA A 381 13.79 29.06 -18.09
N MET A 382 12.83 29.94 -17.76
CA MET A 382 12.78 30.59 -16.46
C MET A 382 11.36 30.85 -15.97
N TRP A 383 11.15 30.55 -14.70
CA TRP A 383 9.88 30.69 -13.99
C TRP A 383 10.09 31.40 -12.67
N ARG A 384 9.18 32.31 -12.34
CA ARG A 384 9.31 33.21 -11.20
C ARG A 384 8.04 33.22 -10.35
N THR A 385 8.24 33.22 -9.04
CA THR A 385 7.17 33.41 -8.03
C THR A 385 6.66 34.86 -8.02
N PRO A 386 5.52 35.15 -7.38
CA PRO A 386 5.05 36.53 -7.25
C PRO A 386 6.09 37.43 -6.57
N THR A 387 6.12 38.71 -6.94
CA THR A 387 6.96 39.71 -6.26
C THR A 387 6.68 39.73 -4.77
N ASN A 388 7.72 39.84 -3.94
CA ASN A 388 7.66 39.79 -2.47
C ASN A 388 7.08 38.48 -1.89
N SER A 389 7.20 37.35 -2.60
CA SER A 389 6.83 36.05 -2.06
C SER A 389 7.72 35.62 -0.88
N ILE A 390 8.94 36.16 -0.78
CA ILE A 390 9.87 35.93 0.33
C ILE A 390 9.76 37.06 1.34
N THR A 391 9.48 36.69 2.60
CA THR A 391 9.38 37.66 3.69
C THR A 391 10.74 37.91 4.32
N MET A 392 11.25 39.13 4.16
CA MET A 392 12.56 39.55 4.68
C MET A 392 12.60 39.52 6.21
N GLY A 393 13.77 39.20 6.79
CA GLY A 393 13.96 39.17 8.24
C GLY A 393 13.36 37.95 8.94
N THR A 394 12.71 37.07 8.20
CA THR A 394 12.03 35.88 8.73
C THR A 394 12.50 34.61 8.02
N TRP A 395 12.42 33.47 8.69
CA TRP A 395 12.69 32.18 8.09
C TRP A 395 11.59 31.83 7.09
N ASN A 396 11.99 31.52 5.87
CA ASN A 396 11.12 31.04 4.79
C ASN A 396 11.61 29.65 4.37
N HIS A 397 10.71 28.67 4.35
CA HIS A 397 10.99 27.40 3.67
C HIS A 397 10.68 27.55 2.19
N VAL A 398 11.61 27.14 1.32
CA VAL A 398 11.49 27.26 -0.12
C VAL A 398 11.68 25.89 -0.76
N ALA A 399 10.86 25.56 -1.75
CA ALA A 399 10.99 24.31 -2.51
C ALA A 399 10.66 24.49 -3.99
N VAL A 400 11.39 23.77 -4.84
CA VAL A 400 11.15 23.68 -6.28
C VAL A 400 11.11 22.21 -6.71
N VAL A 401 10.02 21.81 -7.35
CA VAL A 401 9.84 20.48 -7.97
C VAL A 401 9.96 20.64 -9.48
N TYR A 402 10.84 19.87 -10.11
CA TYR A 402 11.09 19.95 -11.54
C TYR A 402 11.34 18.56 -12.14
N ASP A 403 10.55 18.21 -13.14
CA ASP A 403 10.76 17.04 -14.00
C ASP A 403 11.36 17.51 -15.33
N ARG A 404 12.58 17.05 -15.60
CA ARG A 404 13.36 17.41 -16.78
C ARG A 404 13.07 16.49 -17.97
N GLN A 405 12.36 15.39 -17.78
CA GLN A 405 11.99 14.44 -18.83
C GLN A 405 10.83 14.96 -19.69
N SER A 406 10.09 15.93 -19.19
CA SER A 406 9.00 16.60 -19.91
C SER A 406 9.43 17.97 -20.44
N THR A 407 9.46 18.12 -21.76
CA THR A 407 9.91 19.34 -22.46
C THR A 407 8.94 20.51 -22.35
N GLY A 408 7.69 20.27 -21.94
CA GLY A 408 6.66 21.31 -21.73
C GLY A 408 6.37 21.59 -20.25
N ASN A 409 7.12 20.99 -19.33
CA ASN A 409 6.81 21.07 -17.91
C ASN A 409 7.13 22.45 -17.31
N VAL A 410 6.23 22.92 -16.46
CA VAL A 410 6.41 24.10 -15.60
C VAL A 410 6.75 23.60 -14.20
N PRO A 411 7.86 24.06 -13.57
CA PRO A 411 8.19 23.66 -12.21
C PRO A 411 7.07 24.04 -11.23
N ALA A 412 6.95 23.31 -10.12
CA ALA A 412 6.09 23.70 -9.01
C ALA A 412 6.94 24.34 -7.90
N PHE A 413 6.54 25.51 -7.41
CA PHE A 413 7.22 26.20 -6.32
C PHE A 413 6.37 26.23 -5.07
N TYR A 414 7.02 26.11 -3.93
CA TYR A 414 6.35 26.25 -2.64
C TYR A 414 7.13 27.21 -1.75
N ILE A 415 6.41 28.09 -1.09
CA ILE A 415 6.93 28.96 -0.03
C ILE A 415 6.17 28.63 1.25
N ASN A 416 6.89 28.29 2.32
CA ASN A 416 6.31 27.90 3.61
C ASN A 416 5.26 26.78 3.47
N GLY A 417 5.51 25.83 2.56
CA GLY A 417 4.60 24.70 2.30
C GLY A 417 3.44 25.02 1.35
N VAL A 418 3.28 26.27 0.92
CA VAL A 418 2.17 26.71 0.08
C VAL A 418 2.60 26.80 -1.38
N LEU A 419 1.87 26.11 -2.27
CA LEU A 419 2.07 26.14 -3.72
C LEU A 419 1.90 27.57 -4.26
N GLN A 420 2.85 28.01 -5.07
CA GLN A 420 2.86 29.35 -5.67
C GLN A 420 2.35 29.33 -7.11
N GLN A 421 1.64 30.40 -7.49
CA GLN A 421 1.32 30.68 -8.88
C GLN A 421 2.54 31.31 -9.56
N LEU A 422 3.03 30.70 -10.63
CA LEU A 422 4.24 31.12 -11.31
C LEU A 422 3.97 31.97 -12.54
N THR A 423 4.84 32.95 -12.77
CA THR A 423 4.98 33.61 -14.06
C THR A 423 6.04 32.86 -14.87
N THR A 424 5.66 32.34 -16.04
CA THR A 424 6.63 31.83 -17.03
C THR A 424 7.26 33.03 -17.72
N MET A 425 8.50 33.36 -17.34
CA MET A 425 9.23 34.50 -17.90
C MET A 425 9.81 34.15 -19.28
N GLN A 426 10.27 32.90 -19.44
CA GLN A 426 10.73 32.35 -20.71
C GLN A 426 10.37 30.86 -20.75
N ALA A 427 9.55 30.48 -21.74
CA ALA A 427 9.13 29.10 -21.94
C ALA A 427 10.27 28.24 -22.50
N PRO A 428 10.28 26.93 -22.21
CA PRO A 428 11.27 26.03 -22.78
C PRO A 428 11.09 25.89 -24.29
N THR A 429 12.19 26.04 -25.03
CA THR A 429 12.25 25.90 -26.50
C THR A 429 12.88 24.59 -26.95
N ALA A 430 13.54 23.88 -26.03
CA ALA A 430 14.19 22.59 -26.25
C ALA A 430 14.27 21.81 -24.93
N GLY A 431 14.88 20.62 -24.96
CA GLY A 431 15.12 19.81 -23.77
C GLY A 431 16.20 20.41 -22.84
N PRO A 432 16.20 20.06 -21.54
CA PRO A 432 17.16 20.56 -20.58
C PRO A 432 18.56 19.98 -20.79
N LEU A 433 19.58 20.85 -20.79
CA LEU A 433 20.99 20.44 -20.87
C LEU A 433 21.40 19.60 -19.67
N GLY A 434 22.26 18.62 -19.92
CA GLY A 434 22.82 17.80 -18.86
C GLY A 434 23.87 18.52 -18.03
N ASP A 435 23.97 18.14 -16.76
CA ASP A 435 24.70 18.87 -15.72
C ASP A 435 25.83 18.07 -15.05
N ALA A 436 26.11 16.85 -15.52
CA ALA A 436 27.03 15.92 -14.86
C ALA A 436 28.46 16.42 -14.63
N SER A 437 28.93 17.40 -15.40
CA SER A 437 30.29 17.97 -15.27
C SER A 437 30.36 19.18 -14.35
N TYR A 438 29.27 19.57 -13.70
CA TYR A 438 29.19 20.82 -12.93
C TYR A 438 28.94 20.54 -11.45
N ASP A 439 29.79 21.16 -10.62
CA ASP A 439 29.67 21.14 -9.17
C ASP A 439 28.34 21.74 -8.72
N LEU A 440 27.76 21.15 -7.68
CA LEU A 440 26.68 21.74 -6.93
C LEU A 440 27.25 22.71 -5.89
N THR A 441 26.93 23.99 -6.02
CA THR A 441 27.26 25.02 -5.04
C THR A 441 26.01 25.56 -4.36
N ILE A 442 26.09 25.76 -3.04
CA ILE A 442 25.01 26.28 -2.20
C ILE A 442 25.42 27.66 -1.69
N GLY A 443 24.52 28.64 -1.82
CA GLY A 443 24.71 30.03 -1.38
C GLY A 443 25.56 30.91 -2.31
N ASN A 444 26.07 30.38 -3.42
CA ASN A 444 26.73 31.14 -4.49
C ASN A 444 26.73 30.32 -5.79
N ARG A 445 27.22 30.92 -6.87
CA ARG A 445 27.66 30.16 -8.06
C ARG A 445 29.15 29.88 -7.98
N GLY A 446 29.64 28.92 -8.76
CA GLY A 446 31.06 28.54 -8.80
C GLY A 446 32.05 29.69 -9.09
N ALA A 447 31.61 30.78 -9.73
CA ALA A 447 32.43 31.99 -9.95
C ALA A 447 32.54 32.93 -8.73
N GLY A 448 31.68 32.77 -7.71
CA GLY A 448 31.79 33.51 -6.44
C GLY A 448 31.30 34.97 -6.45
N ASP A 449 30.45 35.37 -7.40
CA ASP A 449 29.95 36.75 -7.55
C ASP A 449 28.41 36.85 -7.57
N ARG A 450 27.71 35.84 -7.04
CA ARG A 450 26.24 35.81 -6.81
C ARG A 450 25.92 35.31 -5.40
N GLY A 451 26.67 35.79 -4.41
CA GLY A 451 26.60 35.33 -3.04
C GLY A 451 25.27 35.67 -2.35
N PHE A 452 24.68 34.67 -1.71
CA PHE A 452 23.61 34.85 -0.75
C PHE A 452 24.15 35.52 0.51
N LYS A 453 23.45 36.55 0.98
CA LYS A 453 23.73 37.19 2.27
C LYS A 453 22.73 36.68 3.30
N ASP A 454 23.25 36.39 4.50
CA ASP A 454 22.50 35.96 5.70
C ASP A 454 22.40 34.43 5.84
N VAL A 455 21.37 33.89 6.48
CA VAL A 455 21.41 32.53 7.02
C VAL A 455 20.55 31.55 6.22
N MET A 456 21.07 30.35 6.03
CA MET A 456 20.36 29.20 5.46
C MET A 456 20.52 27.98 6.35
N ASP A 457 19.55 27.08 6.25
CA ASP A 457 19.44 25.87 7.06
C ASP A 457 18.76 24.77 6.24
N ASP A 458 18.98 23.52 6.62
CA ASP A 458 18.23 22.34 6.16
C ASP A 458 18.04 22.25 4.63
N VAL A 459 19.15 22.34 3.91
CA VAL A 459 19.19 22.31 2.44
C VAL A 459 19.10 20.86 1.96
N ARG A 460 18.15 20.55 1.08
CA ARG A 460 17.94 19.17 0.56
C ARG A 460 17.80 19.12 -0.95
N ILE A 461 18.18 17.97 -1.52
CA ILE A 461 17.87 17.55 -2.88
C ILE A 461 17.27 16.16 -2.84
N TYR A 462 16.18 15.96 -3.58
CA TYR A 462 15.55 14.67 -3.81
C TYR A 462 15.62 14.30 -5.30
N SER A 463 15.87 13.03 -5.61
CA SER A 463 15.81 12.40 -6.93
C SER A 463 14.40 11.99 -7.36
N ARG A 464 13.39 12.64 -6.78
CA ARG A 464 11.98 12.50 -7.15
C ARG A 464 11.21 13.78 -6.91
N ALA A 465 9.99 13.83 -7.45
CA ALA A 465 9.02 14.85 -7.07
C ALA A 465 8.51 14.57 -5.65
N LEU A 466 8.62 15.55 -4.77
CA LEU A 466 7.89 15.57 -3.51
C LEU A 466 6.48 16.10 -3.76
N THR A 467 5.52 15.57 -3.00
CA THR A 467 4.15 16.08 -2.96
C THR A 467 4.09 17.39 -2.16
N GLY A 468 3.06 18.21 -2.40
CA GLY A 468 2.83 19.42 -1.60
C GLY A 468 2.68 19.14 -0.10
N GLY A 469 2.14 17.98 0.28
CA GLY A 469 2.06 17.54 1.67
C GLY A 469 3.44 17.26 2.29
N GLU A 470 4.30 16.52 1.59
CA GLU A 470 5.69 16.30 2.02
C GLU A 470 6.43 17.63 2.18
N ILE A 471 6.24 18.56 1.25
CA ILE A 471 6.86 19.89 1.30
C ILE A 471 6.30 20.75 2.45
N ALA A 472 5.01 20.62 2.78
CA ALA A 472 4.41 21.31 3.92
C ALA A 472 4.98 20.81 5.27
N LEU A 473 5.33 19.52 5.35
CA LEU A 473 5.96 18.94 6.54
C LEU A 473 7.41 19.42 6.71
N LEU A 474 8.16 19.52 5.61
CA LEU A 474 9.49 20.14 5.63
C LEU A 474 9.40 21.62 6.06
N ALA A 475 8.38 22.34 5.57
CA ALA A 475 8.09 23.72 5.95
C ALA A 475 7.57 23.89 7.39
N ALA A 476 7.04 22.84 8.01
CA ALA A 476 6.62 22.86 9.41
C ALA A 476 7.79 22.60 10.39
N GLY A 477 9.00 22.37 9.87
CA GLY A 477 10.19 22.15 10.68
C GLY A 477 10.24 20.82 11.43
N SER A 478 9.47 19.83 10.99
CA SER A 478 9.34 18.53 11.67
C SER A 478 10.53 17.59 11.46
N CYS A 479 11.66 18.07 10.94
CA CYS A 479 12.82 17.27 10.53
C CYS A 479 14.12 18.05 10.77
N SER A 480 14.87 17.70 11.81
CA SER A 480 16.18 18.30 12.14
C SER A 480 17.21 17.21 12.41
N ALA A 481 18.42 17.36 11.86
CA ALA A 481 19.42 16.30 11.79
C ALA A 481 20.09 16.04 13.15
N SER A 482 19.92 14.83 13.67
CA SER A 482 20.69 14.33 14.81
C SER A 482 21.91 13.54 14.34
N SER A 483 23.09 14.12 14.58
CA SER A 483 24.38 13.50 14.98
C SER A 483 24.64 12.01 14.65
N SER A 484 25.60 11.80 13.74
CA SER A 484 26.65 10.76 13.79
C SER A 484 26.32 9.39 14.42
N SER A 485 25.30 8.71 13.90
CA SER A 485 25.30 7.25 13.86
C SER A 485 24.98 6.84 12.43
N ASN A 486 25.80 5.97 11.85
CA ASN A 486 25.49 5.32 10.57
C ASN A 486 24.18 4.54 10.74
N SER A 487 23.05 5.20 10.55
CA SER A 487 21.76 4.57 10.41
C SER A 487 21.06 5.28 9.26
N GLY A 488 21.08 4.63 8.09
CA GLY A 488 20.05 4.93 7.11
C GLY A 488 18.67 4.64 7.67
N PRO A 489 17.60 4.85 6.87
CA PRO A 489 16.23 4.99 7.35
C PRO A 489 15.96 3.98 8.46
N ALA A 490 15.68 4.48 9.66
CA ALA A 490 15.28 3.63 10.75
C ALA A 490 14.02 2.90 10.27
N CYS A 491 14.09 1.57 10.08
CA CYS A 491 12.91 0.76 9.85
C CYS A 491 12.10 0.66 11.16
N THR A 492 11.77 1.80 11.75
CA THR A 492 10.85 1.95 12.87
C THR A 492 9.45 2.08 12.28
N ASP A 493 8.94 0.98 11.73
CA ASP A 493 7.50 0.82 11.60
C ASP A 493 6.92 0.96 13.01
N SER A 494 6.13 1.99 13.29
CA SER A 494 5.55 2.17 14.62
C SER A 494 4.23 1.40 14.82
N SER A 495 3.65 0.86 13.74
CA SER A 495 2.39 0.15 13.83
C SER A 495 2.61 -1.29 14.22
N GLY A 496 2.43 -1.55 15.50
CA GLY A 496 2.51 -2.89 16.06
C GLY A 496 3.92 -3.50 16.03
N LEU A 497 4.98 -2.82 15.60
CA LEU A 497 6.34 -3.34 15.83
C LEU A 497 6.62 -3.38 17.34
N VAL A 498 7.10 -4.51 17.83
CA VAL A 498 7.34 -4.74 19.27
C VAL A 498 8.75 -5.28 19.57
N GLY A 499 9.55 -5.55 18.53
CA GLY A 499 10.98 -5.82 18.64
C GLY A 499 11.65 -5.78 17.27
N TYR A 500 12.82 -5.14 17.18
CA TYR A 500 13.58 -5.04 15.94
C TYR A 500 15.08 -5.07 16.20
N TRP A 501 15.79 -6.04 15.63
CA TRP A 501 17.25 -6.12 15.70
C TRP A 501 17.81 -6.19 14.28
N LYS A 502 18.45 -5.11 13.84
CA LYS A 502 19.13 -5.04 12.55
C LYS A 502 20.30 -6.01 12.44
N MET A 503 20.93 -6.35 13.58
CA MET A 503 22.15 -7.17 13.63
C MET A 503 23.38 -6.52 12.99
N ASP A 504 23.44 -5.18 13.04
CA ASP A 504 24.49 -4.36 12.43
C ASP A 504 25.41 -3.62 13.44
N ASP A 505 25.27 -3.86 14.75
CA ASP A 505 25.96 -3.12 15.83
C ASP A 505 27.50 -3.19 15.77
N GLY A 506 28.04 -4.21 15.11
CA GLY A 506 29.43 -4.26 14.67
C GLY A 506 30.46 -4.80 15.69
N PRO A 507 31.70 -5.07 15.20
CA PRO A 507 32.75 -5.71 16.00
C PRO A 507 33.04 -4.99 17.32
N GLY A 508 33.10 -5.77 18.41
CA GLY A 508 33.32 -5.27 19.76
C GLY A 508 32.04 -5.11 20.57
N SER A 509 30.87 -4.98 19.91
CA SER A 509 29.60 -4.95 20.62
C SER A 509 29.27 -6.31 21.24
N THR A 510 28.90 -6.31 22.52
CA THR A 510 28.40 -7.48 23.26
C THR A 510 26.87 -7.56 23.26
N VAL A 511 26.20 -6.63 22.58
CA VAL A 511 24.74 -6.53 22.50
C VAL A 511 24.28 -6.35 21.06
N ALA A 512 23.10 -6.87 20.75
CA ALA A 512 22.33 -6.46 19.58
C ALA A 512 21.27 -5.45 20.04
N VAL A 513 21.38 -4.21 19.59
CA VAL A 513 20.47 -3.14 20.03
C VAL A 513 19.09 -3.32 19.41
N ASP A 514 18.05 -3.13 20.23
CA ASP A 514 16.68 -3.02 19.72
C ASP A 514 16.52 -1.70 18.97
N SER A 515 16.65 -1.79 17.65
CA SER A 515 16.54 -0.70 16.69
C SER A 515 15.12 -0.14 16.58
N GLY A 516 14.13 -0.78 17.21
CA GLY A 516 12.75 -0.28 17.31
C GLY A 516 12.53 0.72 18.46
N GLY A 517 13.48 0.82 19.40
CA GLY A 517 13.38 1.74 20.54
C GLY A 517 12.45 1.28 21.67
N TYR A 518 12.06 -0.01 21.70
CA TYR A 518 11.13 -0.58 22.70
C TYR A 518 11.85 -1.18 23.92
N GLY A 519 13.14 -0.90 24.07
CA GLY A 519 13.95 -1.30 25.23
C GLY A 519 14.28 -2.79 25.28
N ALA A 520 14.21 -3.51 24.16
CA ALA A 520 14.50 -4.95 24.08
C ALA A 520 15.94 -5.27 23.64
N THR A 521 16.93 -4.47 24.06
CA THR A 521 18.35 -4.70 23.72
C THR A 521 18.80 -6.08 24.20
N ALA A 522 19.37 -6.86 23.29
CA ALA A 522 19.66 -8.28 23.51
C ALA A 522 21.16 -8.51 23.74
N THR A 523 21.51 -9.44 24.63
CA THR A 523 22.92 -9.72 24.98
C THR A 523 23.44 -10.95 24.24
N LEU A 524 24.62 -10.84 23.62
CA LEU A 524 25.32 -11.96 23.00
C LEU A 524 25.85 -12.91 24.08
N GLN A 525 25.61 -14.22 23.94
CA GLN A 525 26.06 -15.25 24.88
C GLN A 525 26.78 -16.38 24.14
N ASN A 526 27.93 -16.79 24.68
CA ASN A 526 28.85 -17.75 24.06
C ASN A 526 29.40 -17.31 22.68
N MET A 527 29.39 -16.01 22.40
CA MET A 527 29.83 -15.42 21.14
C MET A 527 30.99 -14.47 21.38
N GLN A 528 32.02 -14.54 20.55
CA GLN A 528 33.15 -13.60 20.62
C GLN A 528 32.76 -12.30 19.91
N SER A 529 32.55 -11.21 20.66
CA SER A 529 32.08 -9.93 20.13
C SER A 529 32.96 -9.32 19.03
N THR A 530 34.23 -9.69 18.92
CA THR A 530 35.12 -9.21 17.86
C THR A 530 35.00 -10.00 16.55
N ALA A 531 34.39 -11.19 16.56
CA ALA A 531 34.31 -12.09 15.40
C ALA A 531 32.88 -12.50 15.04
N ALA A 532 31.91 -12.29 15.92
CA ALA A 532 30.51 -12.67 15.70
C ALA A 532 29.80 -11.79 14.65
N TRP A 533 30.21 -10.53 14.51
CA TRP A 533 29.65 -9.59 13.53
C TRP A 533 30.32 -9.77 12.17
N SER A 534 29.55 -10.22 11.19
CA SER A 534 30.01 -10.62 9.85
C SER A 534 29.72 -9.55 8.81
N SER A 535 30.60 -9.38 7.81
CA SER A 535 30.30 -8.59 6.60
C SER A 535 29.50 -9.36 5.54
N THR A 536 29.13 -10.62 5.80
CA THR A 536 28.15 -11.33 4.98
C THR A 536 26.77 -10.82 5.37
N VAL A 537 26.16 -9.96 4.55
CA VAL A 537 24.92 -9.24 4.89
C VAL A 537 23.77 -9.65 3.97
N ALA A 538 22.55 -9.55 4.47
CA ALA A 538 21.35 -9.78 3.66
C ALA A 538 21.17 -8.65 2.61
N PRO A 539 20.49 -8.92 1.48
CA PRO A 539 20.34 -7.95 0.39
C PRO A 539 19.33 -6.83 0.72
N MET A 540 19.73 -5.92 1.62
CA MET A 540 18.92 -4.78 2.06
C MET A 540 19.02 -3.60 1.10
N GLN A 541 17.92 -2.84 1.01
CA GLN A 541 17.81 -1.57 0.29
C GLN A 541 17.99 -0.36 1.23
N PHE A 542 18.41 -0.60 2.47
CA PHE A 542 18.86 0.39 3.45
C PHE A 542 20.25 -0.03 3.97
N PRO A 543 21.04 0.88 4.56
CA PRO A 543 22.36 0.55 5.09
C PRO A 543 22.32 -0.67 6.02
N ASN A 544 23.13 -1.65 5.67
CA ASN A 544 23.22 -2.93 6.36
C ASN A 544 24.66 -3.42 6.23
N ASP A 545 25.49 -3.03 7.20
CA ASP A 545 26.94 -3.23 7.11
C ASP A 545 27.37 -4.56 7.73
N ARG A 546 26.53 -5.17 8.58
CA ARG A 546 26.83 -6.43 9.27
C ARG A 546 25.59 -7.31 9.45
N SER A 547 25.84 -8.59 9.64
CA SER A 547 24.91 -9.56 10.22
C SER A 547 25.55 -10.29 11.39
N LEU A 548 24.80 -11.13 12.10
CA LEU A 548 25.33 -11.91 13.20
C LEU A 548 25.56 -13.39 12.80
N SER A 549 26.77 -13.89 13.09
CA SER A 549 27.21 -15.26 12.77
C SER A 549 27.04 -16.22 13.95
N PHE A 550 26.38 -17.35 13.69
CA PHE A 550 26.11 -18.42 14.64
C PHE A 550 26.83 -19.71 14.24
N ASN A 551 27.44 -20.39 15.20
CA ASN A 551 28.32 -21.53 14.98
C ASN A 551 27.62 -22.90 14.91
N GLY A 552 26.29 -22.96 15.00
CA GLY A 552 25.54 -24.23 15.05
C GLY A 552 25.57 -24.96 16.39
N GLY A 553 26.36 -24.48 17.35
CA GLY A 553 26.52 -25.06 18.68
C GLY A 553 25.73 -24.29 19.73
N ASN A 554 26.46 -23.57 20.59
CA ASN A 554 25.92 -22.90 21.78
C ASN A 554 25.80 -21.37 21.66
N ASN A 555 26.15 -20.78 20.51
CA ASN A 555 25.95 -19.35 20.25
C ASN A 555 24.47 -19.01 20.40
N ARG A 556 24.16 -17.89 21.07
CA ARG A 556 22.81 -17.35 21.18
C ARG A 556 22.80 -15.87 21.54
N VAL A 557 21.69 -15.21 21.25
CA VAL A 557 21.42 -13.85 21.69
C VAL A 557 20.21 -13.87 22.63
N LEU A 558 20.39 -13.41 23.87
CA LEU A 558 19.34 -13.35 24.89
C LEU A 558 18.65 -11.98 24.82
N VAL A 559 17.40 -11.96 24.36
CA VAL A 559 16.53 -10.78 24.39
C VAL A 559 15.90 -10.60 25.78
N GLY A 560 15.61 -11.71 26.46
CA GLY A 560 14.88 -11.71 27.72
C GLY A 560 13.37 -11.72 27.51
N LYS A 561 12.60 -11.13 28.43
CA LYS A 561 11.13 -11.23 28.46
C LYS A 561 10.44 -9.87 28.66
N PRO A 562 10.71 -8.89 27.78
CA PRO A 562 10.06 -7.59 27.89
C PRO A 562 8.54 -7.72 27.65
N ASN A 563 7.74 -6.89 28.34
CA ASN A 563 6.29 -7.04 28.41
C ASN A 563 5.60 -7.01 27.05
N GLN A 564 6.10 -6.21 26.09
CA GLN A 564 5.53 -6.11 24.74
C GLN A 564 5.68 -7.38 23.90
N LEU A 565 6.59 -8.30 24.29
CA LEU A 565 6.78 -9.58 23.62
C LEU A 565 6.00 -10.72 24.28
N ASN A 566 5.29 -10.43 25.37
CA ASN A 566 4.56 -11.42 26.14
C ASN A 566 3.14 -11.52 25.61
N ASN A 567 2.69 -12.75 25.44
CA ASN A 567 1.33 -13.09 25.14
C ASN A 567 0.73 -12.33 23.94
N ILE A 568 1.46 -12.26 22.82
CA ILE A 568 0.95 -11.60 21.62
C ILE A 568 -0.08 -12.50 20.92
N ASP A 569 -1.33 -12.02 20.84
CA ASP A 569 -2.46 -12.73 20.24
C ASP A 569 -2.31 -12.92 18.73
N VAL A 570 -2.20 -11.80 18.01
CA VAL A 570 -1.92 -11.78 16.57
C VAL A 570 -0.51 -11.27 16.38
N LYS A 571 0.34 -12.01 15.65
CA LYS A 571 1.73 -11.62 15.45
C LYS A 571 2.26 -11.91 14.06
N THR A 572 3.27 -11.15 13.69
CA THR A 572 4.18 -11.46 12.59
C THR A 572 5.61 -11.53 13.10
N ILE A 573 6.32 -12.61 12.78
CA ILE A 573 7.75 -12.81 13.09
C ILE A 573 8.48 -12.85 11.76
N ALA A 574 9.56 -12.08 11.60
CA ALA A 574 10.35 -12.05 10.37
C ALA A 574 11.86 -12.01 10.66
N ALA A 575 12.66 -12.59 9.78
CA ALA A 575 14.11 -12.50 9.82
C ALA A 575 14.70 -12.81 8.44
N TRP A 576 15.88 -12.28 8.14
CA TRP A 576 16.73 -12.82 7.10
C TRP A 576 17.65 -13.88 7.67
N ILE A 577 17.73 -15.03 6.99
CA ILE A 577 18.60 -16.14 7.39
C ILE A 577 19.45 -16.63 6.23
N ARG A 578 20.68 -17.05 6.53
CA ARG A 578 21.58 -17.75 5.61
C ARG A 578 22.17 -18.96 6.33
N PRO A 579 21.44 -20.09 6.43
CA PRO A 579 21.92 -21.27 7.13
C PRO A 579 23.07 -21.93 6.37
N THR A 580 24.14 -22.31 7.05
CA THR A 580 25.27 -23.09 6.49
C THR A 580 25.10 -24.59 6.74
N SER A 581 24.28 -24.97 7.72
CA SER A 581 23.78 -26.32 7.97
C SER A 581 22.42 -26.24 8.67
N TYR A 582 21.82 -27.39 9.01
CA TYR A 582 20.56 -27.44 9.75
C TYR A 582 20.70 -27.21 11.25
N GLY A 583 21.89 -26.84 11.74
CA GLY A 583 22.13 -26.51 13.14
C GLY A 583 22.16 -27.71 14.09
N GLY A 584 22.23 -27.44 15.39
CA GLY A 584 22.40 -28.45 16.44
C GLY A 584 21.34 -29.55 16.38
N GLY A 585 21.75 -30.79 16.12
CA GLY A 585 20.85 -31.95 16.00
C GLY A 585 19.87 -31.90 14.82
N GLY A 586 20.10 -31.03 13.82
CA GLY A 586 19.17 -30.82 12.70
C GLY A 586 17.98 -29.94 13.03
N TYR A 587 18.10 -29.11 14.07
CA TYR A 587 17.00 -28.35 14.66
C TYR A 587 17.34 -26.85 14.82
N GLY A 588 18.20 -26.25 14.01
CA GLY A 588 18.69 -24.87 14.24
C GLY A 588 17.57 -23.85 14.48
N HIS A 589 17.49 -23.31 15.70
CA HIS A 589 16.47 -22.32 16.09
C HIS A 589 16.83 -20.93 15.60
N ILE A 590 15.88 -20.24 14.97
CA ILE A 590 16.05 -18.85 14.50
C ILE A 590 15.55 -17.90 15.59
N LEU A 591 14.30 -18.10 16.06
CA LEU A 591 13.74 -17.45 17.24
C LEU A 591 13.07 -18.49 18.13
N ASP A 592 13.31 -18.41 19.43
CA ASP A 592 12.74 -19.31 20.42
C ASP A 592 12.28 -18.54 21.66
N LYS A 593 10.98 -18.56 21.94
CA LYS A 593 10.40 -18.03 23.18
C LYS A 593 9.71 -19.15 23.94
N GLN A 594 10.44 -20.24 24.19
CA GLN A 594 9.93 -21.38 24.94
C GLN A 594 10.49 -21.42 26.36
N ASP A 595 9.65 -21.80 27.33
CA ASP A 595 10.12 -22.24 28.64
C ASP A 595 10.32 -23.76 28.63
N THR A 596 11.59 -24.18 28.67
CA THR A 596 11.97 -25.60 28.71
C THR A 596 11.84 -26.23 30.11
N ALA A 597 11.61 -25.44 31.17
CA ALA A 597 11.41 -25.92 32.53
C ALA A 597 9.93 -26.21 32.86
N ALA A 598 9.00 -25.51 32.21
CA ALA A 598 7.56 -25.66 32.41
C ALA A 598 6.85 -26.10 31.11
N TYR A 599 6.83 -27.41 30.83
CA TYR A 599 6.00 -28.02 29.78
C TYR A 599 6.12 -27.43 28.36
N ASN A 600 7.28 -26.88 27.98
CA ASN A 600 7.51 -26.44 26.60
C ASN A 600 6.52 -25.34 26.14
N LEU A 601 6.13 -24.44 27.05
CA LEU A 601 5.17 -23.36 26.79
C LEU A 601 5.82 -22.22 25.99
N GLY A 602 5.12 -21.73 24.96
CA GLY A 602 5.54 -20.62 24.12
C GLY A 602 5.52 -20.92 22.63
N TRP A 603 6.46 -20.36 21.88
CA TRP A 603 6.55 -20.53 20.44
C TRP A 603 7.99 -20.54 19.94
N MET A 604 8.20 -21.12 18.76
CA MET A 604 9.52 -21.24 18.15
C MET A 604 9.41 -21.24 16.62
N LEU A 605 10.42 -20.64 15.97
CA LEU A 605 10.68 -20.68 14.54
C LEU A 605 12.06 -21.30 14.31
N PHE A 606 12.11 -22.45 13.64
CA PHE A 606 13.32 -23.26 13.53
C PHE A 606 13.38 -24.07 12.24
N LEU A 607 14.59 -24.47 11.86
CA LEU A 607 14.84 -25.45 10.81
C LEU A 607 14.68 -26.86 11.37
N ASN A 608 14.09 -27.79 10.63
CA ASN A 608 13.95 -29.18 11.03
C ASN A 608 14.41 -30.10 9.90
N ASN A 609 15.39 -30.97 10.19
CA ASN A 609 15.89 -32.03 9.33
C ASN A 609 15.98 -33.39 10.07
N ASN A 610 15.23 -33.59 11.16
CA ASN A 610 15.42 -34.77 12.02
C ASN A 610 14.71 -36.05 11.52
N TYR A 611 14.67 -36.26 10.21
CA TYR A 611 14.08 -37.46 9.60
C TYR A 611 15.13 -38.39 8.97
N GLY A 612 16.42 -38.06 9.00
CA GLY A 612 17.47 -38.87 8.36
C GLY A 612 17.37 -38.95 6.83
N THR A 613 16.33 -38.36 6.24
CA THR A 613 16.20 -38.01 4.83
C THR A 613 16.63 -36.55 4.71
N ASP A 614 17.47 -36.17 3.75
CA ASP A 614 17.96 -34.80 3.48
C ASP A 614 16.82 -33.81 3.11
N VAL A 615 15.86 -33.64 4.02
CA VAL A 615 14.61 -32.92 3.83
C VAL A 615 14.47 -31.93 4.97
N ALA A 616 14.93 -30.72 4.69
CA ALA A 616 14.87 -29.62 5.63
C ALA A 616 13.60 -28.80 5.45
N ARG A 617 12.98 -28.42 6.56
CA ARG A 617 11.76 -27.60 6.55
C ARG A 617 11.91 -26.45 7.51
N LEU A 618 11.37 -25.30 7.14
CA LEU A 618 11.07 -24.25 8.11
C LEU A 618 9.80 -24.65 8.88
N LYS A 619 9.90 -24.66 10.21
CA LYS A 619 8.82 -25.03 11.13
C LYS A 619 8.47 -23.90 12.07
N TYR A 620 7.18 -23.75 12.33
CA TYR A 620 6.64 -22.89 13.38
C TYR A 620 5.79 -23.73 14.35
N ASN A 621 6.09 -23.62 15.65
CA ASN A 621 5.29 -24.24 16.70
C ASN A 621 4.71 -23.17 17.64
N HIS A 622 3.48 -23.38 18.08
CA HIS A 622 2.84 -22.60 19.13
C HIS A 622 2.16 -23.53 20.13
N SER A 623 2.56 -23.43 21.39
CA SER A 623 2.03 -24.29 22.45
C SER A 623 0.65 -23.83 22.92
N PHE A 624 -0.20 -24.80 23.20
CA PHE A 624 -1.43 -24.63 23.96
C PHE A 624 -1.33 -25.49 25.23
N GLN A 625 -2.20 -25.26 26.20
CA GLN A 625 -2.12 -25.88 27.52
C GLN A 625 -2.08 -27.42 27.49
N GLU A 626 -2.69 -28.05 26.49
CA GLU A 626 -2.73 -29.51 26.37
C GLU A 626 -1.85 -30.03 25.23
N TYR A 627 -1.88 -29.38 24.06
CA TYR A 627 -1.10 -29.84 22.91
C TYR A 627 -0.59 -28.71 22.01
N THR A 628 0.64 -28.83 21.53
CA THR A 628 1.28 -27.84 20.65
C THR A 628 0.79 -27.97 19.22
N ALA A 629 0.41 -26.84 18.64
CA ALA A 629 0.15 -26.74 17.21
C ALA A 629 1.47 -26.57 16.45
N SER A 630 1.61 -27.27 15.32
CA SER A 630 2.84 -27.29 14.54
C SER A 630 2.53 -27.17 13.05
N TRP A 631 3.29 -26.30 12.38
CA TRP A 631 3.16 -26.01 10.96
C TRP A 631 4.52 -26.06 10.29
N GLN A 632 4.58 -26.59 9.07
CA GLN A 632 5.83 -26.71 8.33
C GLN A 632 5.65 -26.40 6.84
N THR A 633 6.70 -25.84 6.26
CA THR A 633 6.84 -25.63 4.81
C THR A 633 7.15 -26.94 4.07
N PRO A 634 7.07 -26.96 2.72
CA PRO A 634 7.45 -28.12 1.91
C PRO A 634 8.92 -28.55 2.10
N PRO A 635 9.29 -29.77 1.66
CA PRO A 635 10.68 -30.23 1.70
C PRO A 635 11.63 -29.23 1.06
N ASN A 636 12.79 -29.01 1.69
CA ASN A 636 13.91 -28.25 1.12
C ASN A 636 13.54 -26.83 0.67
N SER A 637 12.57 -26.22 1.36
CA SER A 637 12.07 -24.87 1.08
C SER A 637 13.08 -23.77 1.41
N VAL A 638 14.01 -24.02 2.35
CA VAL A 638 15.07 -23.08 2.73
C VAL A 638 16.43 -23.61 2.24
N PRO A 639 17.02 -23.02 1.20
CA PRO A 639 18.32 -23.44 0.69
C PRO A 639 19.46 -23.08 1.67
N LEU A 640 20.45 -23.97 1.79
CA LEU A 640 21.69 -23.67 2.50
C LEU A 640 22.53 -22.67 1.71
N ASN A 641 23.31 -21.87 2.44
CA ASN A 641 24.28 -20.89 1.94
C ASN A 641 23.69 -19.77 1.07
N GLN A 642 22.36 -19.55 1.12
CA GLN A 642 21.67 -18.48 0.44
C GLN A 642 20.84 -17.67 1.44
N TRP A 643 20.81 -16.35 1.25
CA TRP A 643 19.93 -15.49 2.04
C TRP A 643 18.47 -15.77 1.66
N THR A 644 17.67 -16.08 2.66
CA THR A 644 16.23 -16.28 2.54
C THR A 644 15.55 -15.41 3.59
N HIS A 645 14.63 -14.54 3.18
CA HIS A 645 13.75 -13.86 4.12
C HIS A 645 12.67 -14.85 4.55
N VAL A 646 12.49 -15.04 5.86
CA VAL A 646 11.46 -15.90 6.43
C VAL A 646 10.49 -15.05 7.23
N ALA A 647 9.19 -15.30 7.08
CA ALA A 647 8.18 -14.67 7.93
C ALA A 647 7.05 -15.65 8.31
N VAL A 648 6.48 -15.45 9.49
CA VAL A 648 5.31 -16.19 9.99
C VAL A 648 4.25 -15.21 10.47
N VAL A 649 3.02 -15.34 9.98
CA VAL A 649 1.84 -14.64 10.49
C VAL A 649 0.95 -15.63 11.22
N TYR A 650 0.58 -15.34 12.47
CA TYR A 650 -0.24 -16.25 13.25
C TYR A 650 -1.11 -15.55 14.29
N ASP A 651 -2.38 -15.95 14.35
CA ASP A 651 -3.36 -15.56 15.36
C ASP A 651 -3.67 -16.76 16.27
N ARG A 652 -3.28 -16.67 17.55
CA ARG A 652 -3.43 -17.78 18.51
C ARG A 652 -4.80 -17.85 19.19
N ARG A 653 -5.71 -16.90 18.94
CA ARG A 653 -7.00 -16.79 19.66
C ARG A 653 -7.93 -17.98 19.45
N SER A 654 -7.67 -18.78 18.42
CA SER A 654 -8.38 -20.03 18.15
C SER A 654 -7.41 -21.13 17.74
N THR A 655 -7.62 -22.35 18.23
CA THR A 655 -6.90 -23.55 17.78
C THR A 655 -7.25 -23.95 16.33
N ALA A 656 -8.32 -23.37 15.76
CA ALA A 656 -8.68 -23.54 14.35
C ALA A 656 -7.81 -22.67 13.42
N ASN A 657 -7.19 -21.60 13.93
CA ASN A 657 -6.37 -20.71 13.12
C ASN A 657 -5.08 -21.41 12.66
N HIS A 658 -4.65 -21.09 11.44
CA HIS A 658 -3.43 -21.65 10.85
C HIS A 658 -2.34 -20.60 10.77
N ALA A 659 -1.08 -21.01 10.95
CA ALA A 659 0.05 -20.14 10.69
C ALA A 659 0.28 -20.02 9.18
N GLN A 660 0.45 -18.79 8.68
CA GLN A 660 0.91 -18.53 7.33
C GLN A 660 2.42 -18.33 7.36
N ILE A 661 3.16 -19.05 6.51
CA ILE A 661 4.61 -18.97 6.42
C ILE A 661 4.99 -18.42 5.04
N TYR A 662 5.90 -17.45 5.01
CA TYR A 662 6.36 -16.79 3.80
C TYR A 662 7.87 -16.96 3.65
N LEU A 663 8.32 -17.21 2.41
CA LEU A 663 9.74 -17.24 2.04
C LEU A 663 9.95 -16.20 0.93
N ASN A 664 10.90 -15.30 1.10
CA ASN A 664 11.19 -14.20 0.15
C ASN A 664 9.94 -13.40 -0.27
N GLY A 665 9.01 -13.19 0.67
CA GLY A 665 7.77 -12.45 0.42
C GLY A 665 6.63 -13.27 -0.18
N VAL A 666 6.87 -14.55 -0.49
CA VAL A 666 5.89 -15.45 -1.13
C VAL A 666 5.33 -16.43 -0.11
N ALA A 667 4.00 -16.47 0.00
CA ALA A 667 3.29 -17.43 0.87
C ALA A 667 3.61 -18.87 0.44
N GLN A 668 3.90 -19.72 1.41
CA GLN A 668 4.16 -21.14 1.18
C GLN A 668 2.90 -21.97 1.44
N PRO A 669 2.73 -23.11 0.76
CA PRO A 669 1.79 -24.13 1.22
C PRO A 669 2.32 -24.69 2.55
N VAL A 670 1.49 -24.66 3.59
CA VAL A 670 1.88 -25.01 4.96
C VAL A 670 1.10 -26.24 5.41
N ASP A 671 1.83 -27.31 5.72
CA ASP A 671 1.25 -28.50 6.34
C ASP A 671 1.05 -28.25 7.83
N ARG A 672 -0.17 -28.48 8.33
CA ARG A 672 -0.43 -28.54 9.77
C ARG A 672 -0.09 -29.95 10.27
N VAL A 673 1.09 -30.07 10.89
CA VAL A 673 1.59 -31.33 11.47
C VAL A 673 0.78 -31.72 12.71
N SER A 674 0.34 -30.74 13.48
CA SER A 674 -0.52 -30.97 14.64
C SER A 674 -1.46 -29.82 14.94
N ALA A 675 -2.59 -30.14 15.56
CA ALA A 675 -3.56 -29.19 16.07
C ALA A 675 -3.26 -28.77 17.50
N GLY A 676 -3.44 -27.48 17.81
CA GLY A 676 -3.41 -27.02 19.20
C GLY A 676 -4.63 -27.50 19.96
N VAL A 677 -4.47 -27.81 21.26
CA VAL A 677 -5.56 -28.23 22.14
C VAL A 677 -5.48 -27.46 23.46
N GLY A 678 -6.64 -27.00 23.95
CA GLY A 678 -6.76 -26.15 25.13
C GLY A 678 -6.58 -24.66 24.83
N ALA A 679 -6.47 -23.85 25.88
CA ALA A 679 -6.22 -22.42 25.74
C ALA A 679 -4.77 -22.15 25.30
N ALA A 680 -4.53 -21.02 24.63
CA ALA A 680 -3.19 -20.62 24.22
C ALA A 680 -2.25 -20.54 25.45
N ALA A 681 -1.05 -21.09 25.32
CA ALA A 681 -0.08 -21.10 26.41
C ALA A 681 0.38 -19.68 26.78
N ASN A 682 0.54 -19.42 28.07
CA ASN A 682 1.12 -18.18 28.56
C ASN A 682 2.65 -18.24 28.44
N ASP A 683 3.25 -17.29 27.72
CA ASP A 683 4.69 -17.23 27.49
C ASP A 683 5.38 -16.05 28.20
N ALA A 684 4.68 -15.36 29.12
CA ALA A 684 5.18 -14.16 29.79
C ALA A 684 6.42 -14.42 30.67
N LEU A 685 6.62 -15.66 31.10
CA LEU A 685 7.80 -16.06 31.88
C LEU A 685 8.96 -16.55 31.01
N SER A 686 8.70 -16.85 29.74
CA SER A 686 9.68 -17.40 28.79
C SER A 686 10.57 -16.29 28.22
N ASN A 687 11.89 -16.48 28.28
CA ASN A 687 12.84 -15.62 27.58
C ASN A 687 12.76 -15.86 26.08
N LEU A 688 12.89 -14.80 25.29
CA LEU A 688 13.17 -14.88 23.86
C LEU A 688 14.69 -15.00 23.63
N TYR A 689 15.04 -15.97 22.79
CA TYR A 689 16.38 -16.20 22.28
C TYR A 689 16.37 -16.09 20.75
N ILE A 690 17.44 -15.51 20.19
CA ILE A 690 17.72 -15.52 18.75
C ILE A 690 18.91 -16.45 18.50
N GLY A 691 18.77 -17.32 17.51
CA GLY A 691 19.80 -18.26 17.05
C GLY A 691 20.00 -19.51 17.91
N ASN A 692 19.21 -19.70 18.97
CA ASN A 692 19.21 -20.90 19.82
C ASN A 692 17.99 -20.91 20.74
N ARG A 693 17.93 -21.86 21.69
CA ARG A 693 16.95 -21.89 22.78
C ARG A 693 17.61 -21.71 24.17
N ALA A 694 16.78 -21.74 25.22
CA ALA A 694 17.22 -21.61 26.62
C ALA A 694 18.28 -22.64 27.03
N ASN A 695 18.15 -23.89 26.57
CA ASN A 695 19.21 -24.89 26.61
C ASN A 695 20.04 -24.77 25.31
N PRO A 696 21.31 -24.38 25.34
CA PRO A 696 22.05 -23.99 24.14
C PRO A 696 22.59 -25.19 23.33
N ASP A 697 21.71 -26.14 22.97
CA ASP A 697 22.01 -27.38 22.26
C ASP A 697 21.29 -27.50 20.90
N ARG A 698 20.64 -26.42 20.44
CA ARG A 698 19.88 -26.36 19.19
C ARG A 698 20.24 -25.10 18.37
N GLY A 699 21.53 -24.78 18.35
CA GLY A 699 22.05 -23.57 17.73
C GLY A 699 21.85 -23.51 16.23
N PHE A 700 21.51 -22.33 15.74
CA PHE A 700 21.54 -21.99 14.33
C PHE A 700 22.98 -22.01 13.81
N ALA A 701 23.20 -22.56 12.61
CA ALA A 701 24.49 -22.54 11.94
C ALA A 701 24.39 -21.64 10.72
N GLY A 702 25.08 -20.50 10.71
CA GLY A 702 25.05 -19.54 9.62
C GLY A 702 24.82 -18.10 10.08
N PHE A 703 24.21 -17.28 9.23
CA PHE A 703 24.01 -15.84 9.50
C PHE A 703 22.53 -15.52 9.70
N ILE A 704 22.23 -14.66 10.67
CA ILE A 704 20.90 -14.08 10.90
C ILE A 704 21.04 -12.55 10.84
N ASP A 705 20.08 -11.92 10.19
CA ASP A 705 20.04 -10.49 9.93
C ASP A 705 18.58 -9.99 10.06
N ASP A 706 18.40 -8.71 10.38
CA ASP A 706 17.13 -8.00 10.23
C ASP A 706 15.90 -8.68 10.87
N VAL A 707 16.00 -8.99 12.17
CA VAL A 707 14.97 -9.72 12.94
C VAL A 707 13.88 -8.77 13.41
N ARG A 708 12.61 -9.07 13.10
CA ARG A 708 11.43 -8.26 13.46
C ARG A 708 10.32 -9.08 14.12
N ILE A 709 9.62 -8.47 15.06
CA ILE A 709 8.39 -9.00 15.66
C ILE A 709 7.33 -7.89 15.69
N TYR A 710 6.15 -8.21 15.17
CA TYR A 710 4.97 -7.35 15.17
C TYR A 710 3.85 -7.96 16.01
N SER A 711 3.07 -7.13 16.71
CA SER A 711 1.84 -7.42 17.45
C SER A 711 0.56 -7.30 16.60
N ARG A 712 0.72 -7.34 15.27
CA ARG A 712 -0.35 -7.39 14.28
C ARG A 712 0.00 -8.39 13.19
N ALA A 713 -1.00 -8.79 12.41
CA ALA A 713 -0.78 -9.51 11.17
C ALA A 713 -0.36 -8.52 10.09
N LEU A 714 0.85 -8.70 9.54
CA LEU A 714 1.24 -7.97 8.33
C LEU A 714 0.49 -8.55 7.12
N PRO A 715 -0.10 -7.73 6.23
CA PRO A 715 -0.63 -8.20 4.96
C PRO A 715 0.52 -8.66 4.02
N PRO A 716 0.22 -9.48 3.00
CA PRO A 716 1.23 -9.99 2.07
C PRO A 716 2.10 -8.90 1.41
N SER A 717 1.54 -7.73 1.11
CA SER A 717 2.25 -6.59 0.53
C SER A 717 3.35 -6.02 1.45
N GLU A 718 3.07 -5.95 2.75
CA GLU A 718 4.06 -5.52 3.74
C GLU A 718 5.13 -6.60 3.93
N ILE A 719 4.75 -7.88 3.93
CA ILE A 719 5.72 -8.99 4.00
C ILE A 719 6.65 -8.98 2.78
N GLN A 720 6.12 -8.74 1.57
CA GLN A 720 6.93 -8.56 0.35
C GLN A 720 7.87 -7.36 0.47
N THR A 721 7.46 -6.29 1.13
CA THR A 721 8.27 -5.09 1.32
C THR A 721 9.50 -5.40 2.19
N ILE A 722 9.31 -5.99 3.37
CA ILE A 722 10.44 -6.38 4.24
C ILE A 722 11.30 -7.50 3.61
N ALA A 723 10.68 -8.40 2.84
CA ALA A 723 11.39 -9.43 2.09
C ALA A 723 12.19 -8.91 0.89
N ALA A 724 11.87 -7.73 0.38
CA ALA A 724 12.68 -7.02 -0.61
C ALA A 724 13.82 -6.22 0.03
N GLY A 725 14.01 -6.32 1.35
CA GLY A 725 15.00 -5.55 2.10
C GLY A 725 14.63 -4.07 2.22
N ARG A 726 13.34 -3.73 2.19
CA ARG A 726 12.84 -2.36 2.35
C ARG A 726 12.22 -2.18 3.73
N CYS A 727 12.32 -1.00 4.31
CA CYS A 727 11.57 -0.68 5.51
C CYS A 727 10.06 -0.61 5.20
N LEU A 728 9.22 -1.09 6.11
CA LEU A 728 7.81 -0.70 6.11
C LEU A 728 7.74 0.79 6.44
N ALA A 729 7.02 1.54 5.62
CA ALA A 729 6.62 2.88 6.04
C ALA A 729 5.70 2.73 7.26
N PRO A 730 5.68 3.69 8.21
CA PRO A 730 4.57 3.79 9.15
C PRO A 730 3.26 3.66 8.37
N PRO A 731 2.18 3.10 8.92
CA PRO A 731 0.89 3.21 8.26
C PRO A 731 0.63 4.70 8.10
N VAL A 732 0.84 5.19 6.90
CA VAL A 732 0.01 6.25 6.37
C VAL A 732 -1.36 5.63 6.46
N THR A 733 -2.16 6.10 7.42
CA THR A 733 -3.60 6.16 7.19
C THR A 733 -3.72 6.60 5.74
N SER A 734 -4.45 5.86 4.93
CA SER A 734 -4.63 6.03 3.48
C SER A 734 -5.12 7.43 3.06
N SER A 735 -5.11 8.44 3.94
CA SER A 735 -5.19 9.87 3.66
C SER A 735 -3.94 10.39 2.92
N GLY A 736 -3.84 10.19 1.60
CA GLY A 736 -2.65 10.63 0.86
C GLY A 736 -2.83 11.29 -0.50
N LEU A 737 -3.92 11.03 -1.23
CA LEU A 737 -4.14 11.68 -2.55
C LEU A 737 -5.50 12.33 -2.73
N CYS A 738 -6.53 11.93 -1.97
CA CYS A 738 -7.88 12.44 -2.22
C CYS A 738 -8.47 13.50 -1.30
N PRO A 739 -8.11 13.59 -0.01
CA PRO A 739 -8.50 14.75 0.80
C PRO A 739 -8.00 16.09 0.22
N GLN A 740 -7.05 16.06 -0.74
CA GLN A 740 -6.55 17.21 -1.49
C GLN A 740 -7.24 17.42 -2.85
N LYS A 741 -8.08 16.48 -3.32
CA LYS A 741 -8.89 16.64 -4.55
C LYS A 741 -10.19 17.37 -4.27
N PHE A 742 -10.74 17.23 -3.06
CA PHE A 742 -11.93 17.94 -2.65
C PHE A 742 -11.90 18.24 -1.14
N THR A 743 -12.50 19.36 -0.75
CA THR A 743 -12.79 19.70 0.64
C THR A 743 -14.29 19.58 0.90
N ILE A 744 -14.68 19.27 2.13
CA ILE A 744 -16.07 19.36 2.58
C ILE A 744 -16.08 20.36 3.72
N ASN A 745 -16.88 21.42 3.60
CA ASN A 745 -17.01 22.41 4.67
C ASN A 745 -18.08 22.00 5.70
N ALA A 746 -18.23 22.80 6.77
CA ALA A 746 -19.23 22.57 7.81
C ALA A 746 -20.69 22.64 7.33
N ALA A 747 -20.93 23.11 6.09
CA ALA A 747 -22.23 23.13 5.45
C ALA A 747 -22.38 21.98 4.43
N ASN A 748 -21.57 20.91 4.51
CA ASN A 748 -21.59 19.75 3.62
C ASN A 748 -21.44 20.11 2.11
N LEU A 749 -20.85 21.27 1.82
CA LEU A 749 -20.52 21.66 0.45
C LEU A 749 -19.18 21.05 0.05
N ILE A 750 -19.18 20.25 -1.02
CA ILE A 750 -17.99 19.64 -1.57
C ILE A 750 -17.34 20.64 -2.55
N THR A 751 -16.09 21.02 -2.34
CA THR A 751 -15.35 21.91 -3.27
C THR A 751 -14.16 21.17 -3.85
N LEU A 752 -14.09 21.02 -5.17
CA LEU A 752 -12.96 20.36 -5.82
C LEU A 752 -11.74 21.29 -5.82
N ALA A 753 -10.64 20.83 -5.25
CA ALA A 753 -9.36 21.53 -5.26
C ALA A 753 -8.53 21.24 -6.53
N ALA A 754 -8.84 20.16 -7.25
CA ALA A 754 -8.25 19.81 -8.54
C ALA A 754 -9.32 19.29 -9.52
N ALA A 755 -9.07 19.44 -10.82
CA ALA A 755 -9.95 18.85 -11.83
C ALA A 755 -9.94 17.32 -11.66
N SER A 756 -11.13 16.73 -11.53
CA SER A 756 -11.29 15.32 -11.15
C SER A 756 -12.35 14.66 -12.00
N THR A 757 -12.19 13.36 -12.22
CA THR A 757 -13.25 12.54 -12.81
C THR A 757 -14.11 12.00 -11.67
N VAL A 758 -15.31 12.55 -11.51
CA VAL A 758 -16.20 12.22 -10.39
C VAL A 758 -17.17 11.13 -10.81
N THR A 759 -17.17 10.01 -10.11
CA THR A 759 -18.06 8.87 -10.34
C THR A 759 -19.09 8.81 -9.23
N PHE A 760 -20.35 8.98 -9.60
CA PHE A 760 -21.52 8.80 -8.73
C PHE A 760 -22.00 7.36 -8.87
N ARG A 761 -22.19 6.67 -7.76
CA ARG A 761 -22.63 5.28 -7.71
C ARG A 761 -23.76 5.14 -6.71
N ASN A 762 -24.99 4.98 -7.18
CA ASN A 762 -26.12 4.67 -6.32
C ASN A 762 -26.01 3.22 -5.86
N LEU A 763 -25.91 2.99 -4.56
CA LEU A 763 -25.81 1.66 -3.97
C LEU A 763 -27.20 1.05 -3.71
N GLU A 764 -28.14 1.87 -3.22
CA GLU A 764 -29.51 1.44 -2.91
C GLU A 764 -30.44 2.65 -2.71
N SER A 765 -31.75 2.47 -2.90
CA SER A 765 -32.81 3.42 -2.49
C SER A 765 -34.04 2.63 -2.02
N LYS A 766 -34.47 2.83 -0.76
CA LYS A 766 -35.49 2.02 -0.08
C LYS A 766 -36.56 2.83 0.65
N ILE A 767 -37.13 3.81 -0.04
CA ILE A 767 -38.24 4.60 0.52
C ILE A 767 -39.63 4.09 0.13
N THR A 768 -40.55 4.08 1.09
CA THR A 768 -41.98 3.80 0.90
C THR A 768 -42.84 4.84 1.61
N PHE A 769 -44.09 5.04 1.18
CA PHE A 769 -45.03 5.92 1.88
C PHE A 769 -45.54 5.27 3.18
N GLY A 770 -44.69 5.20 4.21
CA GLY A 770 -44.98 4.51 5.47
C GLY A 770 -44.94 2.98 5.36
N SER A 771 -45.19 2.29 6.48
CA SER A 771 -45.03 0.83 6.56
C SER A 771 -45.98 0.09 5.61
N GLY A 772 -45.42 -0.60 4.61
CA GLY A 772 -46.20 -1.31 3.59
C GLY A 772 -46.86 -0.41 2.54
N GLY A 773 -46.52 0.88 2.51
CA GLY A 773 -46.99 1.83 1.49
C GLY A 773 -46.32 1.62 0.12
N PRO A 774 -46.81 2.30 -0.94
CA PRO A 774 -46.18 2.23 -2.25
C PRO A 774 -44.73 2.73 -2.21
N PRO A 775 -43.81 2.14 -2.99
CA PRO A 775 -42.46 2.67 -3.18
C PRO A 775 -42.50 4.09 -3.72
N ILE A 776 -41.65 4.96 -3.18
CA ILE A 776 -41.51 6.33 -3.65
C ILE A 776 -40.37 6.38 -4.67
N PRO A 777 -40.61 6.83 -5.92
CA PRO A 777 -39.53 7.06 -6.87
C PRO A 777 -38.56 8.13 -6.37
N VAL A 778 -37.26 7.82 -6.42
CA VAL A 778 -36.17 8.73 -6.05
C VAL A 778 -35.38 9.17 -7.29
N HIS A 779 -35.10 10.46 -7.35
CA HIS A 779 -34.32 11.11 -8.40
C HIS A 779 -33.09 11.78 -7.80
N ALA A 780 -31.94 11.58 -8.43
CA ALA A 780 -30.68 12.21 -8.04
C ALA A 780 -30.20 13.18 -9.12
N CYS A 781 -29.72 14.34 -8.70
CA CYS A 781 -29.11 15.35 -9.55
C CYS A 781 -27.83 15.88 -8.89
N TYR A 782 -26.92 16.41 -9.70
CA TYR A 782 -25.73 17.11 -9.21
C TYR A 782 -25.63 18.52 -9.79
N SER A 783 -24.94 19.39 -9.07
CA SER A 783 -24.61 20.77 -9.45
C SER A 783 -23.12 20.97 -9.28
N THR A 784 -22.45 21.70 -10.17
CA THR A 784 -21.04 22.12 -10.03
C THR A 784 -20.88 23.58 -9.59
N ASN A 785 -21.99 24.29 -9.34
CA ASN A 785 -22.05 25.72 -8.98
C ASN A 785 -22.87 25.97 -7.70
N ALA A 786 -22.60 25.18 -6.66
CA ALA A 786 -23.19 25.32 -5.32
C ALA A 786 -24.74 25.26 -5.25
N GLY A 787 -25.37 24.67 -6.26
CA GLY A 787 -26.82 24.47 -6.33
C GLY A 787 -27.55 25.50 -7.19
N SER A 788 -26.84 26.35 -7.94
CA SER A 788 -27.49 27.33 -8.82
C SER A 788 -28.15 26.69 -10.04
N SER A 789 -27.61 25.57 -10.54
CA SER A 789 -28.18 24.79 -11.63
C SER A 789 -27.86 23.30 -11.48
N PHE A 790 -28.79 22.42 -11.80
CA PHE A 790 -28.63 20.97 -11.61
C PHE A 790 -28.71 20.19 -12.93
N THR A 791 -27.88 19.17 -13.00
CA THR A 791 -27.80 18.16 -14.06
C THR A 791 -28.27 16.82 -13.52
N HIS A 792 -29.00 16.05 -14.34
CA HIS A 792 -29.56 14.76 -13.95
C HIS A 792 -28.50 13.67 -13.74
N LEU A 793 -28.63 12.88 -12.66
CA LEU A 793 -27.87 11.65 -12.42
C LEU A 793 -28.76 10.41 -12.69
N PHE A 794 -29.72 10.12 -11.81
CA PHE A 794 -30.48 8.86 -11.75
C PHE A 794 -31.99 9.11 -11.54
N GLY A 795 -32.84 8.15 -11.92
CA GLY A 795 -34.30 8.17 -11.66
C GLY A 795 -35.24 8.34 -12.87
N GLY A 796 -34.78 8.24 -14.13
CA GLY A 796 -35.65 8.26 -15.33
C GLY A 796 -35.95 9.67 -15.89
N ASN A 797 -37.08 9.86 -16.61
CA ASN A 797 -37.42 11.09 -17.36
C ASN A 797 -37.80 12.32 -16.48
N GLY A 798 -37.40 12.34 -15.21
CA GLY A 798 -37.64 13.46 -14.30
C GLY A 798 -36.72 14.65 -14.59
N THR A 799 -37.16 15.86 -14.20
CA THR A 799 -36.35 17.08 -14.29
C THR A 799 -35.78 17.45 -12.92
N CYS A 800 -34.54 17.96 -12.86
CA CYS A 800 -33.91 18.46 -11.62
C CYS A 800 -34.58 19.71 -11.00
N THR A 801 -35.68 20.18 -11.59
CA THR A 801 -36.47 21.35 -11.19
C THR A 801 -37.69 21.00 -10.31
N GLY A 802 -37.88 19.71 -9.96
CA GLY A 802 -38.95 19.29 -9.03
C GLY A 802 -40.38 19.30 -9.60
N ASN A 803 -40.57 19.53 -10.92
CA ASN A 803 -41.90 19.70 -11.52
C ASN A 803 -42.37 18.57 -12.47
N GLY A 804 -41.70 17.42 -12.48
CA GLY A 804 -42.13 16.27 -13.28
C GLY A 804 -43.18 15.41 -12.57
N VAL A 805 -44.26 15.07 -13.28
CA VAL A 805 -45.12 13.91 -12.96
C VAL A 805 -44.50 12.73 -13.72
N ALA A 806 -43.57 12.00 -13.10
CA ALA A 806 -42.81 10.97 -13.79
C ALA A 806 -43.14 9.59 -13.23
N ASN A 807 -43.80 8.77 -14.05
CA ASN A 807 -43.86 7.32 -13.87
C ASN A 807 -42.50 6.75 -14.27
N GLY A 808 -41.57 6.64 -13.33
CA GLY A 808 -40.22 6.12 -13.57
C GLY A 808 -39.84 5.08 -12.52
N ASN A 809 -39.21 4.00 -12.95
CA ASN A 809 -38.69 2.97 -12.05
C ASN A 809 -37.70 3.62 -11.08
N ALA A 810 -37.89 3.34 -9.78
CA ALA A 810 -36.93 3.65 -8.72
C ALA A 810 -35.50 3.27 -9.13
N VAL A 811 -34.49 3.92 -8.53
CA VAL A 811 -33.12 3.40 -8.52
C VAL A 811 -33.22 1.90 -8.24
N LYS A 812 -32.69 1.08 -9.17
CA LYS A 812 -33.07 -0.34 -9.24
C LYS A 812 -32.86 -1.00 -7.86
N PRO A 813 -33.85 -1.73 -7.32
CA PRO A 813 -33.72 -2.41 -6.03
C PRO A 813 -32.53 -3.39 -5.94
N ASN A 814 -31.92 -3.74 -7.09
CA ASN A 814 -30.86 -4.73 -7.23
C ASN A 814 -29.73 -4.27 -8.17
N GLY A 815 -29.63 -2.97 -8.50
CA GLY A 815 -28.74 -2.46 -9.55
C GLY A 815 -27.97 -1.22 -9.12
N ILE A 816 -26.67 -1.27 -9.32
CA ILE A 816 -25.76 -0.17 -9.02
C ILE A 816 -25.81 0.79 -10.21
N ASP A 817 -26.51 1.90 -10.06
CA ASP A 817 -26.54 2.94 -11.09
C ASP A 817 -25.25 3.78 -10.98
N THR A 818 -24.45 3.82 -12.04
CA THR A 818 -23.15 4.53 -12.05
C THR A 818 -23.14 5.59 -13.14
N LYS A 819 -22.68 6.81 -12.81
CA LYS A 819 -22.48 7.89 -13.76
C LYS A 819 -21.15 8.59 -13.47
N THR A 820 -20.38 8.87 -14.51
CA THR A 820 -19.07 9.52 -14.39
C THR A 820 -19.07 10.85 -15.14
N GLU A 821 -18.54 11.88 -14.50
CA GLU A 821 -18.50 13.26 -15.01
C GLU A 821 -17.12 13.87 -14.77
N SER A 822 -16.59 14.61 -15.76
CA SER A 822 -15.38 15.40 -15.57
C SER A 822 -15.73 16.76 -14.96
N ILE A 823 -15.23 17.04 -13.76
CA ILE A 823 -15.55 18.27 -13.02
C ILE A 823 -14.27 19.09 -12.81
N ALA A 824 -14.32 20.38 -13.15
CA ALA A 824 -13.17 21.28 -13.09
C ALA A 824 -12.77 21.63 -11.65
N ALA A 825 -11.48 21.98 -11.45
CA ALA A 825 -10.99 22.55 -10.20
C ALA A 825 -11.79 23.82 -9.82
N GLY A 826 -12.01 24.01 -8.52
CA GLY A 826 -12.81 25.11 -7.97
C GLY A 826 -14.32 24.91 -8.04
N SER A 827 -14.81 23.85 -8.70
CA SER A 827 -16.25 23.55 -8.75
C SER A 827 -16.80 23.22 -7.37
N GLN A 828 -18.02 23.69 -7.09
CA GLN A 828 -18.73 23.44 -5.85
C GLN A 828 -19.82 22.41 -6.10
N LEU A 829 -19.50 21.15 -5.79
CA LEU A 829 -20.36 20.00 -6.00
C LEU A 829 -21.46 19.92 -4.94
N VAL A 830 -22.70 19.86 -5.40
CA VAL A 830 -23.90 19.63 -4.58
C VAL A 830 -24.70 18.50 -5.19
N VAL A 831 -25.11 17.52 -4.38
CA VAL A 831 -26.03 16.47 -4.80
C VAL A 831 -27.42 16.79 -4.24
N ARG A 832 -28.46 16.63 -5.06
CA ARG A 832 -29.86 16.83 -4.71
C ARG A 832 -30.61 15.52 -4.92
N ILE A 833 -31.37 15.12 -3.91
CA ILE A 833 -32.24 13.96 -3.93
C ILE A 833 -33.69 14.41 -3.82
N ASN A 834 -34.54 13.92 -4.71
CA ASN A 834 -35.98 14.20 -4.74
C ASN A 834 -36.75 12.89 -4.68
N GLY A 835 -37.71 12.79 -3.75
CA GLY A 835 -38.70 11.72 -3.74
C GLY A 835 -40.08 12.30 -4.01
N ARG A 836 -40.77 11.79 -5.03
CA ARG A 836 -42.12 12.27 -5.36
C ARG A 836 -43.05 11.13 -5.75
N TYR A 837 -44.20 11.05 -5.08
CA TYR A 837 -45.28 10.13 -5.40
C TYR A 837 -46.62 10.86 -5.37
N LYS A 838 -47.38 10.78 -6.46
CA LYS A 838 -48.72 11.38 -6.56
C LYS A 838 -49.69 10.37 -7.16
N GLN A 839 -50.61 9.87 -6.33
CA GLN A 839 -51.77 9.12 -6.81
C GLN A 839 -52.95 10.08 -7.03
N GLN A 840 -53.92 9.72 -7.89
CA GLN A 840 -55.13 10.51 -8.14
C GLN A 840 -56.00 10.66 -6.86
N GLY A 841 -55.65 11.61 -5.98
CA GLY A 841 -56.43 12.00 -4.79
C GLY A 841 -55.64 11.96 -3.47
N TRP A 842 -55.72 13.07 -2.70
CA TRP A 842 -55.26 13.42 -1.33
C TRP A 842 -53.92 12.91 -0.73
N LEU A 843 -53.32 11.84 -1.25
CA LEU A 843 -52.02 11.31 -0.85
C LEU A 843 -50.95 11.73 -1.86
N ALA A 844 -50.08 12.64 -1.43
CA ALA A 844 -48.92 13.07 -2.19
C ALA A 844 -47.67 13.10 -1.29
N PHE A 845 -46.60 12.47 -1.73
CA PHE A 845 -45.26 12.64 -1.17
C PHE A 845 -44.46 13.52 -2.13
N ASP A 846 -43.81 14.55 -1.61
CA ASP A 846 -43.02 15.49 -2.41
C ASP A 846 -41.96 16.11 -1.52
N GLN A 847 -40.77 15.50 -1.48
CA GLN A 847 -39.67 15.92 -0.63
C GLN A 847 -38.40 16.07 -1.47
N THR A 848 -37.64 17.12 -1.18
CA THR A 848 -36.38 17.42 -1.88
C THR A 848 -35.37 17.95 -0.89
N TYR A 849 -34.21 17.32 -0.84
CA TYR A 849 -33.09 17.74 -0.02
C TYR A 849 -31.81 17.74 -0.83
N GLN A 850 -30.82 18.51 -0.39
CA GLN A 850 -29.53 18.63 -1.06
C GLN A 850 -28.40 18.70 -0.04
N THR A 851 -27.20 18.27 -0.42
CA THR A 851 -26.08 18.10 0.52
C THR A 851 -25.78 19.38 1.30
N ASN A 852 -25.96 20.57 0.72
CA ASN A 852 -25.62 21.85 1.32
C ASN A 852 -26.79 22.66 1.90
N ASP A 853 -27.97 22.07 2.11
CA ASP A 853 -29.14 22.78 2.68
C ASP A 853 -29.17 22.84 4.21
N GLN A 854 -28.23 22.15 4.88
CA GLN A 854 -28.14 22.06 6.35
C GLN A 854 -29.39 21.50 7.04
N SER A 855 -30.28 20.83 6.29
CA SER A 855 -31.53 20.27 6.82
C SER A 855 -31.31 19.03 7.69
N GLY A 856 -30.15 18.38 7.56
CA GLY A 856 -29.83 17.12 8.25
C GLY A 856 -30.35 15.86 7.54
N HIS A 857 -31.07 16.03 6.43
CA HIS A 857 -31.65 14.93 5.65
C HIS A 857 -30.64 14.21 4.73
N ILE A 858 -29.48 14.80 4.49
CA ILE A 858 -28.37 14.13 3.79
C ILE A 858 -27.12 14.22 4.66
N ALA A 859 -26.58 13.06 5.04
CA ALA A 859 -25.35 12.93 5.80
C ALA A 859 -24.21 12.42 4.91
N LEU A 860 -23.01 12.97 5.10
CA LEU A 860 -21.80 12.62 4.35
C LEU A 860 -20.83 11.91 5.29
N PHE A 861 -20.32 10.77 4.87
CA PHE A 861 -19.34 9.97 5.60
C PHE A 861 -18.08 9.76 4.77
N ARG A 862 -16.94 9.71 5.45
CA ARG A 862 -15.61 9.43 4.92
C ARG A 862 -15.11 8.09 5.44
N ASP A 863 -14.03 7.60 4.82
CA ASP A 863 -13.30 6.44 5.31
C ASP A 863 -12.93 6.58 6.79
N GLY A 864 -13.17 5.52 7.56
CA GLY A 864 -12.96 5.47 9.01
C GLY A 864 -14.04 6.13 9.87
N ASP A 865 -15.07 6.77 9.28
CA ASP A 865 -16.17 7.33 10.05
C ASP A 865 -17.02 6.23 10.70
N ALA A 866 -17.49 6.53 11.91
CA ALA A 866 -18.48 5.68 12.56
C ALA A 866 -19.86 5.94 11.94
N LEU A 867 -20.52 4.88 11.49
CA LEU A 867 -21.89 4.98 11.02
C LEU A 867 -22.85 5.17 12.21
N PRO A 868 -23.86 6.03 12.09
CA PRO A 868 -24.86 6.19 13.13
C PRO A 868 -25.72 4.93 13.23
N ALA A 869 -26.15 4.60 14.44
CA ALA A 869 -27.08 3.51 14.67
C ALA A 869 -28.51 4.01 14.45
N TYR A 870 -29.10 3.62 13.33
CA TYR A 870 -30.52 3.87 13.03
C TYR A 870 -31.36 2.61 13.27
N THR A 871 -32.62 2.80 13.69
CA THR A 871 -33.56 1.70 13.89
C THR A 871 -34.13 1.28 12.54
N THR A 872 -34.02 0.00 12.19
CA THR A 872 -34.54 -0.52 10.93
C THR A 872 -36.06 -0.40 10.87
N PHE A 873 -36.56 0.08 9.74
CA PHE A 873 -37.98 0.12 9.47
C PHE A 873 -38.42 -1.11 8.65
N GLY A 874 -39.50 -1.77 9.08
CA GLY A 874 -40.25 -2.74 8.25
C GLY A 874 -39.45 -3.89 7.60
N GLY A 875 -38.77 -4.73 8.39
CA GLY A 875 -38.11 -5.95 7.88
C GLY A 875 -36.90 -5.71 6.97
N GLN A 876 -36.47 -4.46 6.80
CA GLN A 876 -35.26 -4.10 6.06
C GLN A 876 -33.98 -4.43 6.86
N GLN A 877 -32.89 -4.70 6.15
CA GLN A 877 -31.55 -4.80 6.74
C GLN A 877 -31.08 -3.43 7.19
N SER A 878 -30.37 -3.35 8.32
CA SER A 878 -29.81 -2.06 8.76
C SER A 878 -28.75 -1.54 7.80
N LEU A 879 -28.60 -0.22 7.72
CA LEU A 879 -27.55 0.43 6.93
C LEU A 879 -26.17 -0.20 7.16
N LYS A 880 -25.83 -0.50 8.42
CA LYS A 880 -24.57 -1.19 8.76
C LYS A 880 -24.50 -2.60 8.17
N GLN A 881 -25.55 -3.41 8.30
CA GLN A 881 -25.57 -4.77 7.73
C GLN A 881 -25.54 -4.75 6.20
N PHE A 882 -26.26 -3.82 5.57
CA PHE A 882 -26.24 -3.60 4.13
C PHE A 882 -24.82 -3.27 3.64
N LEU A 883 -24.15 -2.29 4.27
CA LEU A 883 -22.78 -1.89 3.92
C LEU A 883 -21.75 -2.98 4.24
N THR A 884 -21.94 -3.79 5.29
CA THR A 884 -21.13 -4.99 5.53
C THR A 884 -21.26 -5.99 4.38
N GLY A 885 -22.47 -6.20 3.84
CA GLY A 885 -22.69 -7.03 2.65
C GLY A 885 -22.00 -6.50 1.39
N GLN A 886 -21.68 -5.21 1.34
CA GLN A 886 -20.92 -4.56 0.27
C GLN A 886 -19.40 -4.51 0.55
N ALA A 887 -18.92 -5.17 1.62
CA ALA A 887 -17.54 -5.11 2.10
C ALA A 887 -17.04 -3.69 2.45
N MET A 888 -17.95 -2.78 2.81
CA MET A 888 -17.64 -1.38 3.14
C MET A 888 -17.56 -1.12 4.65
N ILE A 889 -17.46 -2.18 5.48
CA ILE A 889 -17.34 -2.06 6.94
C ILE A 889 -16.12 -2.86 7.39
N ASP A 890 -15.25 -2.25 8.19
CA ASP A 890 -14.04 -2.90 8.73
C ASP A 890 -14.36 -3.84 9.92
N ALA A 891 -13.32 -4.51 10.43
CA ALA A 891 -13.42 -5.43 11.55
C ALA A 891 -13.84 -4.72 12.86
N GLU A 892 -13.59 -3.41 12.95
CA GLU A 892 -13.94 -2.52 14.06
C GLU A 892 -15.36 -1.94 13.92
N GLY A 893 -16.04 -2.19 12.80
CA GLY A 893 -17.41 -1.78 12.53
C GLY A 893 -17.58 -0.33 12.06
N LYS A 894 -16.52 0.29 11.53
CA LYS A 894 -16.50 1.62 10.90
C LYS A 894 -16.54 1.50 9.37
N LEU A 895 -16.81 2.61 8.71
CA LEU A 895 -16.85 2.68 7.25
C LEU A 895 -15.44 2.43 6.68
N ASN A 896 -15.33 1.50 5.74
CA ASN A 896 -14.11 1.12 5.02
C ASN A 896 -14.32 1.39 3.53
N ILE A 897 -14.04 2.61 3.11
CA ILE A 897 -14.19 3.09 1.72
C ILE A 897 -12.88 3.73 1.27
N GLY A 898 -12.70 3.97 -0.03
CA GLY A 898 -11.48 4.61 -0.52
C GLY A 898 -11.31 6.04 0.05
N PRO A 899 -10.06 6.53 0.20
CA PRO A 899 -9.81 7.90 0.66
C PRO A 899 -10.30 8.98 -0.32
N CYS A 900 -10.66 8.54 -1.54
CA CYS A 900 -11.28 9.29 -2.64
C CYS A 900 -12.79 9.21 -2.67
N GLU A 901 -13.41 8.66 -1.64
CA GLU A 901 -14.81 8.34 -1.67
C GLU A 901 -15.53 9.08 -0.55
N VAL A 902 -16.76 9.50 -0.84
CA VAL A 902 -17.69 10.06 0.13
C VAL A 902 -18.97 9.26 0.01
N LEU A 903 -19.42 8.68 1.12
CA LEU A 903 -20.72 8.04 1.19
C LEU A 903 -21.77 9.08 1.59
N LEU A 904 -22.78 9.26 0.75
CA LEU A 904 -23.97 10.07 1.02
C LEU A 904 -25.09 9.11 1.43
N VAL A 905 -25.73 9.39 2.54
CA VAL A 905 -26.95 8.69 2.98
C VAL A 905 -28.07 9.71 3.17
N THR A 906 -29.26 9.37 2.69
CA THR A 906 -30.38 10.30 2.60
C THR A 906 -31.60 9.75 3.32
N GLU A 907 -32.32 10.65 4.00
CA GLU A 907 -33.61 10.44 4.63
C GLU A 907 -34.57 11.52 4.09
N LEU A 908 -35.55 11.14 3.27
CA LEU A 908 -36.57 12.03 2.72
C LEU A 908 -37.80 12.11 3.64
N GLY A 909 -37.94 11.20 4.61
CA GLY A 909 -38.96 11.25 5.66
C GLY A 909 -38.61 12.19 6.81
N ALA A 910 -39.26 12.03 7.97
CA ALA A 910 -39.03 12.90 9.13
C ALA A 910 -37.88 12.38 10.01
N LEU A 911 -36.87 13.23 10.25
CA LEU A 911 -35.66 12.90 11.04
C LEU A 911 -35.91 12.45 12.49
N ASN A 912 -37.07 12.77 13.05
CA ASN A 912 -37.43 12.51 14.44
C ASN A 912 -38.56 11.47 14.61
N ALA A 913 -38.93 10.79 13.52
CA ALA A 913 -39.88 9.68 13.58
C ALA A 913 -39.15 8.36 13.84
N SER A 914 -39.86 7.38 14.40
CA SER A 914 -39.36 6.00 14.58
C SER A 914 -39.13 5.25 13.26
N SER A 915 -39.26 5.93 12.12
CA SER A 915 -39.08 5.40 10.77
C SER A 915 -37.82 5.90 10.07
N ALA A 916 -36.99 6.75 10.71
CA ALA A 916 -35.76 7.22 10.08
C ALA A 916 -34.71 6.10 10.02
N ASP A 917 -34.29 5.74 8.81
CA ASP A 917 -33.33 4.66 8.56
C ASP A 917 -32.16 5.11 7.66
N PHE A 918 -32.25 6.29 7.04
CA PHE A 918 -31.23 6.85 6.14
C PHE A 918 -30.88 5.93 4.96
N GLN A 919 -31.81 5.06 4.55
CA GLN A 919 -31.67 4.18 3.39
C GLN A 919 -32.60 4.60 2.23
N ASP A 920 -33.23 5.77 2.31
CA ASP A 920 -34.04 6.32 1.23
C ASP A 920 -33.22 6.57 -0.04
N ASP A 921 -31.95 6.95 0.11
CA ASP A 921 -30.92 6.89 -0.93
C ASP A 921 -29.52 6.75 -0.33
N VAL A 922 -28.74 5.77 -0.81
CA VAL A 922 -27.36 5.52 -0.40
C VAL A 922 -26.46 5.61 -1.64
N MET A 923 -25.60 6.63 -1.68
CA MET A 923 -24.77 6.94 -2.85
C MET A 923 -23.29 7.05 -2.48
N LEU A 924 -22.43 6.33 -3.19
CA LEU A 924 -20.98 6.48 -3.11
C LEU A 924 -20.50 7.42 -4.20
N VAL A 925 -19.74 8.46 -3.83
CA VAL A 925 -19.16 9.42 -4.77
C VAL A 925 -17.65 9.31 -4.73
N GLN A 926 -17.04 8.91 -5.85
CA GLN A 926 -15.60 8.68 -5.98
C GLN A 926 -14.95 9.79 -6.81
N PHE A 927 -13.86 10.37 -6.31
CA PHE A 927 -13.09 11.46 -6.93
C PHE A 927 -11.78 10.93 -7.52
N ASN A 928 -11.76 10.67 -8.83
CA ASN A 928 -10.62 10.06 -9.53
C ASN A 928 -9.66 11.03 -10.19
#